data_AF-A0A485KIF0-F1
#
_entry.id   AF-A0A485KIF0-F1
#
_cell.length_a   1.000
_cell.length_b   1.000
_cell.length_c   1.000
_cell.angle_alpha   90.00
_cell.angle_beta   90.00
_cell.angle_gamma   90.00
#
_symmetry.space_group_name_H-M   'P 1'
#
loop_
_entity.id
_entity.type
_entity.pdbx_description
1 polymer ?
#
loop_
_entity_poly.entity_id
_entity_poly.type
_entity_poly.pdbx_seq_one_letter_code
_entity_poly.pdbx_strand_id
1 'polypeptide(L)'
;MQLSVAPSSHKLSNNMKQPFSCLRHLQTLRTRLLWLAGNFCALLICLDVITNNWELINYVGDGLQLLTPFLDLDTFDDVQAQYVFATAASPATMSKVGRFMTDTVASQITTMDGSSYYLSLGSYLIQDSNNDICGALAQTYPLPPNATDNKRDTTMPSVRLGYSVDSITFIRGNTLTHWLGTTLTDPKAPAGSNASTLASMGYVPAKTSTDLRLTTPVPIHRRNKSYAMNVSMFRFSGSAFCTGCIPDTELGFDTCTIVYSYNDTTNSLIVKSSVAIIGNVHAVGMIFQRNAAPILSIVVRAFCVVFALAAYAASQKTVRWCEPSDSISWLARLVRIVSPVKYRHPSHAFDFAYLCLNSDIFVVLYTISVIADENIGMVYSRTVYRWYQYSSFDLWIELRLMAMCLRWLWINLMLVKGFKWLCHVVSSAMYTGDNWIMGWLNYSSVDWIYAGLFVLFERNSFIEYGNSVRTSVKSSVQDLDNIFVNLLQSWYVRAVWPVTVVLITNLVVTLALDHFLHRRWWRQVRSNSLGRQFMFNSTSILINSDLAAVVASRPGYLATVVTTKSRMLCTMQWFFSTHVLCFGLPEHPNVVRQLVATKATQKTTNGATGGGKTTKTNHTPSNQSTEVASSSTTSRRGSSVAAVDPPQEVTHGHSFIVEDAPRRSSSEASSAEVNGSKPNLYVLSQDRDGYIHLFDANKREMQALSLEVKVLRDSTLSIG
;
A
#
# COMPACT_ATOMS: atom_id res chain seq x y z
N MET A 1 21.78 2.17 17.04
CA MET A 1 20.44 1.74 16.59
C MET A 1 20.53 1.40 15.10
N GLN A 2 20.59 0.12 14.73
CA GLN A 2 20.43 -0.29 13.33
C GLN A 2 18.92 -0.38 13.06
N LEU A 3 18.37 0.62 12.37
CA LEU A 3 17.02 0.57 11.78
C LEU A 3 17.08 -0.34 10.54
N SER A 4 17.20 -1.65 10.75
CA SER A 4 17.05 -2.62 9.67
C SER A 4 15.56 -2.80 9.37
N VAL A 5 15.12 -2.33 8.21
CA VAL A 5 13.74 -2.52 7.70
C VAL A 5 13.55 -3.91 7.08
N ALA A 6 14.64 -4.66 6.90
CA ALA A 6 14.65 -6.03 6.38
C ALA A 6 14.98 -7.07 7.46
N PRO A 7 14.56 -8.34 7.28
CA PRO A 7 14.80 -9.41 8.23
C PRO A 7 16.27 -9.53 8.59
N SER A 8 16.54 -9.60 9.89
CA SER A 8 17.90 -9.73 10.41
C SER A 8 18.60 -10.94 9.80
N SER A 9 19.74 -10.70 9.15
CA SER A 9 20.46 -11.69 8.39
C SER A 9 21.26 -12.64 9.29
N HIS A 10 20.69 -13.65 9.97
CA HIS A 10 21.56 -14.61 10.66
C HIS A 10 21.15 -16.09 10.71
N LYS A 11 22.03 -16.87 10.04
CA LYS A 11 22.53 -18.22 10.32
C LYS A 11 21.78 -19.00 11.41
N LEU A 12 20.72 -19.73 11.01
CA LEU A 12 20.39 -20.97 11.72
C LEU A 12 21.43 -22.03 11.36
N SER A 13 22.11 -22.51 12.39
CA SER A 13 23.11 -23.57 12.34
C SER A 13 22.59 -24.77 11.54
N ASN A 14 23.45 -25.21 10.62
CA ASN A 14 23.36 -26.43 9.84
C ASN A 14 22.86 -27.61 10.68
N ASN A 15 21.78 -28.27 10.23
CA ASN A 15 21.58 -29.71 10.38
C ASN A 15 20.56 -30.27 9.39
N MET A 16 20.65 -29.84 8.13
CA MET A 16 20.11 -30.61 7.00
C MET A 16 21.21 -30.74 5.95
N LYS A 17 21.76 -31.95 5.84
CA LYS A 17 22.47 -32.37 4.63
C LYS A 17 21.42 -32.43 3.52
N GLN A 18 21.29 -31.37 2.75
CA GLN A 18 20.64 -31.41 1.44
C GLN A 18 21.66 -31.01 0.36
N PRO A 19 21.66 -31.71 -0.79
CA PRO A 19 22.58 -31.43 -1.88
C PRO A 19 22.16 -30.14 -2.61
N PHE A 20 23.08 -29.58 -3.40
CA PHE A 20 22.93 -28.43 -4.32
C PHE A 20 23.30 -27.05 -3.77
N SER A 21 24.55 -26.65 -4.06
CA SER A 21 25.09 -25.28 -3.92
C SER A 21 24.24 -24.20 -4.61
N CYS A 22 23.54 -24.54 -5.70
CA CYS A 22 22.66 -23.63 -6.44
C CYS A 22 21.50 -23.09 -5.59
N LEU A 23 20.87 -23.93 -4.76
CA LEU A 23 19.79 -23.53 -3.86
C LEU A 23 20.26 -22.57 -2.76
N ARG A 24 21.49 -22.75 -2.26
CA ARG A 24 22.09 -21.79 -1.31
C ARG A 24 22.37 -20.45 -1.97
N HIS A 25 22.86 -20.42 -3.21
CA HIS A 25 23.07 -19.17 -3.93
C HIS A 25 21.75 -18.43 -4.20
N LEU A 26 20.70 -19.15 -4.59
CA LEU A 26 19.36 -18.57 -4.79
C LEU A 26 18.77 -18.02 -3.49
N GLN A 27 18.92 -18.74 -2.37
CA GLN A 27 18.48 -18.24 -1.05
C GLN A 27 19.27 -16.98 -0.65
N THR A 28 20.59 -16.98 -0.82
CA THR A 28 21.43 -15.84 -0.48
C THR A 28 21.11 -14.62 -1.36
N LEU A 29 20.84 -14.84 -2.65
CA LEU A 29 20.39 -13.81 -3.59
C LEU A 29 19.03 -13.25 -3.17
N ARG A 30 18.06 -14.12 -2.83
CA ARG A 30 16.75 -13.71 -2.32
C ARG A 30 16.90 -12.83 -1.07
N THR A 31 17.69 -13.25 -0.08
CA THR A 31 17.88 -12.46 1.14
C THR A 31 18.49 -11.08 0.85
N ARG A 32 19.45 -11.00 -0.08
CA ARG A 32 20.04 -9.72 -0.51
C ARG A 32 19.03 -8.84 -1.24
N LEU A 33 18.23 -9.40 -2.15
CA LEU A 33 17.19 -8.67 -2.86
C LEU A 33 16.12 -8.14 -1.91
N LEU A 34 15.73 -8.91 -0.91
CA LEU A 34 14.78 -8.47 0.12
C LEU A 34 15.35 -7.39 1.01
N TRP A 35 16.63 -7.52 1.36
CA TRP A 35 17.31 -6.47 2.07
C TRP A 35 17.35 -5.16 1.26
N LEU A 36 17.66 -5.23 -0.04
CA LEU A 36 17.62 -4.08 -0.93
C LEU A 36 16.21 -3.51 -1.06
N ALA A 37 15.20 -4.34 -1.28
CA ALA A 37 13.80 -3.90 -1.44
C ALA A 37 13.25 -3.25 -0.17
N GLY A 38 13.55 -3.81 1.01
CA GLY A 38 13.15 -3.24 2.30
C GLY A 38 13.80 -1.88 2.57
N ASN A 39 15.10 -1.75 2.32
CA ASN A 39 15.80 -0.46 2.44
C ASN A 39 15.31 0.56 1.40
N PHE A 40 15.01 0.10 0.18
CA PHE A 40 14.43 0.95 -0.86
C PHE A 40 13.04 1.47 -0.46
N CYS A 41 12.17 0.62 0.07
CA CYS A 41 10.88 1.06 0.60
C CYS A 41 11.03 2.04 1.78
N ALA A 42 12.01 1.80 2.66
CA ALA A 42 12.32 2.73 3.75
C ALA A 42 12.78 4.10 3.23
N LEU A 43 13.65 4.11 2.22
CA LEU A 43 14.09 5.32 1.54
C LEU A 43 12.90 6.08 0.94
N LEU A 44 12.01 5.37 0.23
CA LEU A 44 10.81 5.98 -0.36
C LEU A 44 9.89 6.58 0.72
N ILE A 45 9.71 5.92 1.87
CA ILE A 45 8.93 6.48 2.99
C ILE A 45 9.59 7.75 3.53
N CYS A 46 10.91 7.76 3.70
CA CYS A 46 11.64 8.96 4.13
C CYS A 46 11.52 10.09 3.11
N LEU A 47 11.66 9.79 1.82
CA LEU A 47 11.47 10.76 0.74
C LEU A 47 10.03 11.28 0.74
N ASP A 48 9.03 10.44 0.97
CA ASP A 48 7.64 10.89 1.04
C ASP A 48 7.41 11.92 2.17
N VAL A 49 7.98 11.67 3.35
CA VAL A 49 7.83 12.57 4.51
C VAL A 49 8.56 13.91 4.30
N ILE A 50 9.71 13.90 3.64
CA ILE A 50 10.54 15.09 3.45
C ILE A 50 10.12 15.85 2.18
N THR A 51 10.10 15.18 1.04
CA THR A 51 9.97 15.80 -0.29
C THR A 51 8.53 15.97 -0.76
N ASN A 52 7.60 15.19 -0.21
CA ASN A 52 6.17 15.24 -0.53
C ASN A 52 5.36 15.86 0.62
N ASN A 53 5.96 16.85 1.29
CA ASN A 53 5.34 17.65 2.32
C ASN A 53 5.01 19.05 1.76
N TRP A 54 3.72 19.36 1.67
CA TRP A 54 3.23 20.59 1.06
C TRP A 54 3.69 21.85 1.78
N GLU A 55 3.81 21.80 3.12
CA GLU A 55 4.33 22.93 3.90
C GLU A 55 5.80 23.20 3.58
N LEU A 56 6.60 22.13 3.47
CA LEU A 56 8.02 22.28 3.16
C LEU A 56 8.24 22.76 1.73
N ILE A 57 7.51 22.22 0.76
CA ILE A 57 7.59 22.64 -0.65
C ILE A 57 7.15 24.10 -0.79
N ASN A 58 6.11 24.52 -0.08
CA ASN A 58 5.65 25.92 -0.11
C ASN A 58 6.66 26.89 0.51
N TYR A 59 7.41 26.46 1.54
CA TYR A 59 8.38 27.31 2.23
C TYR A 59 9.74 27.38 1.51
N VAL A 60 10.28 26.23 1.10
CA VAL A 60 11.63 26.12 0.49
C VAL A 60 11.57 26.23 -1.03
N GLY A 61 10.42 26.03 -1.65
CA GLY A 61 10.28 26.02 -3.10
C GLY A 61 10.26 27.41 -3.70
N ASP A 62 10.96 27.59 -4.82
CA ASP A 62 10.95 28.80 -5.64
C ASP A 62 9.67 28.94 -6.48
N GLY A 63 8.51 28.58 -5.92
CA GLY A 63 7.22 28.64 -6.63
C GLY A 63 6.72 30.08 -6.85
N LEU A 64 7.05 30.98 -5.92
CA LEU A 64 6.59 32.37 -5.94
C LEU A 64 7.14 33.19 -7.12
N GLN A 65 8.28 32.81 -7.69
CA GLN A 65 8.84 33.49 -8.88
C GLN A 65 7.90 33.41 -10.10
N LEU A 66 7.02 32.41 -10.14
CA LEU A 66 6.07 32.23 -11.25
C LEU A 66 4.90 33.22 -11.18
N LEU A 67 4.75 33.95 -10.06
CA LEU A 67 3.67 34.92 -9.82
C LEU A 67 4.05 36.34 -10.24
N THR A 68 5.27 36.58 -10.73
CA THR A 68 5.77 37.92 -11.08
C THR A 68 4.80 38.80 -11.90
N PRO A 69 4.05 38.29 -12.90
CA PRO A 69 3.12 39.12 -13.69
C PRO A 69 1.95 39.71 -12.92
N PHE A 70 1.67 39.22 -11.70
CA PHE A 70 0.54 39.64 -10.86
C PHE A 70 0.98 40.50 -9.68
N LEU A 71 2.28 40.80 -9.53
CA LEU A 71 2.77 41.57 -8.39
C LEU A 71 2.34 43.06 -8.43
N ASP A 72 1.99 43.58 -9.60
CA ASP A 72 1.53 44.95 -9.83
C ASP A 72 0.01 45.03 -10.14
N LEU A 73 -0.75 43.98 -9.83
CA LEU A 73 -2.18 43.84 -10.18
C LEU A 73 -3.01 43.53 -8.94
N ASP A 74 -4.11 44.24 -8.73
CA ASP A 74 -5.04 43.98 -7.62
C ASP A 74 -6.24 43.11 -8.04
N THR A 75 -6.69 43.29 -9.28
CA THR A 75 -7.85 42.58 -9.86
C THR A 75 -7.56 42.02 -11.24
N PHE A 76 -8.41 41.10 -11.70
CA PHE A 76 -8.30 40.56 -13.06
C PHE A 76 -8.64 41.62 -14.13
N ASP A 77 -9.48 42.60 -13.81
CA ASP A 77 -9.75 43.74 -14.70
C ASP A 77 -8.49 44.57 -14.96
N ASP A 78 -7.59 44.68 -13.97
CA ASP A 78 -6.29 45.34 -14.14
C ASP A 78 -5.39 44.56 -15.11
N VAL A 79 -5.46 43.23 -15.13
CA VAL A 79 -4.77 42.40 -16.14
C VAL A 79 -5.26 42.78 -17.54
N GLN A 80 -6.58 42.95 -17.71
CA GLN A 80 -7.17 43.37 -18.99
C GLN A 80 -6.75 44.78 -19.40
N ALA A 81 -6.52 45.67 -18.44
CA ALA A 81 -6.05 47.03 -18.69
C ALA A 81 -4.55 47.10 -19.04
N GLN A 82 -3.71 46.28 -18.42
CA GLN A 82 -2.26 46.33 -18.60
C GLN A 82 -1.72 45.47 -19.77
N TYR A 83 -2.45 44.42 -20.17
CA TYR A 83 -2.03 43.50 -21.23
C TYR A 83 -2.92 43.63 -22.45
N VAL A 84 -2.30 43.58 -23.64
CA VAL A 84 -3.02 43.57 -24.91
C VAL A 84 -3.38 42.14 -25.26
N PHE A 85 -4.67 41.82 -25.28
CA PHE A 85 -5.17 40.48 -25.58
C PHE A 85 -5.40 40.23 -27.07
N ALA A 86 -5.22 38.98 -27.51
CA ALA A 86 -5.50 38.57 -28.87
C ALA A 86 -7.01 38.69 -29.20
N THR A 87 -7.33 39.01 -30.46
CA THR A 87 -8.71 39.31 -30.89
C THR A 87 -9.68 38.14 -30.67
N ALA A 88 -9.22 36.90 -30.88
CA ALA A 88 -10.01 35.68 -30.71
C ALA A 88 -9.77 34.96 -29.37
N ALA A 89 -8.93 35.53 -28.49
CA ALA A 89 -8.48 34.92 -27.25
C ALA A 89 -8.25 35.99 -26.18
N SER A 90 -9.36 36.54 -25.70
CA SER A 90 -9.41 37.60 -24.69
C SER A 90 -10.31 37.21 -23.51
N PRO A 91 -10.18 37.87 -22.35
CA PRO A 91 -11.11 37.73 -21.23
C PRO A 91 -12.58 37.93 -21.65
N ALA A 92 -12.82 38.81 -22.63
CA ALA A 92 -14.15 39.08 -23.17
C ALA A 92 -14.78 37.85 -23.83
N THR A 93 -13.97 37.02 -24.51
CA THR A 93 -14.42 35.80 -25.20
C THR A 93 -14.53 34.58 -24.28
N MET A 94 -14.13 34.69 -23.01
CA MET A 94 -14.21 33.57 -22.06
C MET A 94 -15.63 33.35 -21.52
N SER A 95 -15.97 32.09 -21.21
CA SER A 95 -17.19 31.76 -20.47
C SER A 95 -17.18 32.34 -19.06
N LYS A 96 -18.36 32.39 -18.42
CA LYS A 96 -18.50 32.85 -17.02
C LYS A 96 -17.69 31.98 -16.05
N VAL A 97 -17.65 30.67 -16.30
CA VAL A 97 -16.85 29.73 -15.50
C VAL A 97 -15.37 30.01 -15.69
N GLY A 98 -14.95 30.28 -16.93
CA GLY A 98 -13.57 30.65 -17.24
C GLY A 98 -13.13 31.91 -16.50
N ARG A 99 -13.96 32.97 -16.54
CA ARG A 99 -13.71 34.23 -15.81
C ARG A 99 -13.67 34.01 -14.30
N PHE A 100 -14.62 33.29 -13.74
CA PHE A 100 -14.62 32.93 -12.31
C PHE A 100 -13.31 32.25 -11.90
N MET A 101 -12.82 31.30 -12.71
CA MET A 101 -11.57 30.60 -12.42
C MET A 101 -10.36 31.53 -12.48
N THR A 102 -10.27 32.43 -13.46
CA THR A 102 -9.16 33.41 -13.55
C THR A 102 -9.21 34.46 -12.45
N ASP A 103 -10.41 34.93 -12.09
CA ASP A 103 -10.62 35.88 -10.99
C ASP A 103 -10.23 35.26 -9.65
N THR A 104 -10.56 33.98 -9.45
CA THR A 104 -10.16 33.23 -8.25
C THR A 104 -8.65 33.13 -8.14
N VAL A 105 -7.94 32.87 -9.24
CA VAL A 105 -6.48 32.82 -9.27
C VAL A 105 -5.87 34.18 -8.95
N ALA A 106 -6.37 35.25 -9.56
CA ALA A 106 -5.91 36.60 -9.27
C ALA A 106 -6.12 36.93 -7.78
N SER A 107 -7.29 36.65 -7.23
CA SER A 107 -7.60 36.85 -5.81
C SER A 107 -6.71 36.04 -4.87
N GLN A 108 -6.40 34.78 -5.21
CA GLN A 108 -5.46 33.96 -4.43
C GLN A 108 -4.08 34.60 -4.38
N ILE A 109 -3.58 35.07 -5.54
CA ILE A 109 -2.26 35.68 -5.67
C ILE A 109 -2.17 37.02 -4.93
N THR A 110 -3.21 37.86 -4.98
CA THR A 110 -3.16 39.21 -4.39
C THR A 110 -3.35 39.22 -2.88
N THR A 111 -4.19 38.32 -2.37
CA THR A 111 -4.49 38.28 -0.92
C THR A 111 -3.33 37.73 -0.09
N MET A 112 -2.61 36.70 -0.59
CA MET A 112 -1.49 36.03 0.09
C MET A 112 -1.68 35.81 1.61
N ASP A 113 -2.90 35.56 2.06
CA ASP A 113 -3.29 35.45 3.48
C ASP A 113 -2.86 34.13 4.15
N GLY A 114 -2.15 33.27 3.40
CA GLY A 114 -1.78 31.94 3.82
C GLY A 114 -2.87 30.89 3.64
N SER A 115 -3.96 31.19 2.93
CA SER A 115 -5.03 30.24 2.57
C SER A 115 -4.69 29.32 1.40
N SER A 116 -3.59 29.59 0.68
CA SER A 116 -3.16 28.81 -0.49
C SER A 116 -1.70 28.34 -0.37
N TYR A 117 -1.41 27.18 -0.95
CA TYR A 117 -0.06 26.66 -1.17
C TYR A 117 0.42 27.06 -2.56
N TYR A 118 1.65 27.56 -2.65
CA TYR A 118 2.38 27.88 -3.86
C TYR A 118 3.52 26.88 -4.01
N LEU A 119 3.27 25.79 -4.74
CA LEU A 119 4.19 24.66 -4.82
C LEU A 119 5.05 24.76 -6.08
N SER A 120 6.36 24.53 -5.94
CA SER A 120 7.22 24.24 -7.09
C SER A 120 7.12 22.75 -7.47
N LEU A 121 6.97 22.45 -8.75
CA LEU A 121 6.99 21.08 -9.30
C LEU A 121 8.32 20.74 -9.97
N GLY A 122 9.30 21.64 -9.92
CA GLY A 122 10.59 21.48 -10.56
C GLY A 122 10.63 22.10 -11.95
N SER A 123 11.71 21.79 -12.68
CA SER A 123 12.01 22.37 -13.97
C SER A 123 12.36 21.26 -14.95
N TYR A 124 11.76 21.27 -16.14
CA TYR A 124 11.79 20.17 -17.11
C TYR A 124 12.45 20.61 -18.41
N LEU A 125 13.26 19.76 -19.02
CA LEU A 125 13.96 20.09 -20.26
C LEU A 125 12.99 20.05 -21.44
N ILE A 126 12.99 21.10 -22.26
CA ILE A 126 12.18 21.16 -23.49
C ILE A 126 12.94 20.43 -24.60
N GLN A 127 12.48 19.23 -24.96
CA GLN A 127 13.12 18.38 -25.99
C GLN A 127 12.33 18.33 -27.31
N ASP A 128 11.00 18.45 -27.24
CA ASP A 128 10.09 18.27 -28.38
C ASP A 128 8.91 19.26 -28.27
N SER A 129 8.20 19.44 -29.39
CA SER A 129 6.93 20.17 -29.54
C SER A 129 5.85 19.79 -28.54
N ASN A 130 5.88 18.58 -27.98
CA ASN A 130 4.97 18.16 -26.91
C ASN A 130 5.16 18.95 -25.60
N ASN A 131 6.34 19.54 -25.39
CA ASN A 131 6.65 20.43 -24.26
C ASN A 131 6.59 21.92 -24.66
N ASP A 132 6.24 22.24 -25.90
CA ASP A 132 6.14 23.63 -26.36
C ASP A 132 4.79 24.24 -25.96
N ILE A 133 4.82 25.13 -24.97
CA ILE A 133 3.66 25.96 -24.61
C ILE A 133 3.74 27.36 -25.22
N CYS A 134 4.71 27.73 -26.05
CA CYS A 134 4.79 29.07 -26.62
C CYS A 134 3.87 29.28 -27.84
N GLY A 135 3.44 28.19 -28.49
CA GLY A 135 2.68 28.22 -29.74
C GLY A 135 1.40 29.06 -29.74
N ALA A 136 0.70 29.21 -28.61
CA ALA A 136 -0.56 29.95 -28.59
C ALA A 136 -0.41 31.48 -28.69
N LEU A 137 0.81 32.02 -28.55
CA LEU A 137 1.06 33.46 -28.76
C LEU A 137 1.01 33.87 -30.24
N ALA A 138 0.99 32.93 -31.19
CA ALA A 138 0.88 33.21 -32.62
C ALA A 138 -0.54 33.66 -32.98
N GLN A 139 -0.85 34.93 -32.70
CA GLN A 139 -2.16 35.55 -32.87
C GLN A 139 -2.03 37.02 -33.34
N THR A 140 -3.19 37.65 -33.60
CA THR A 140 -3.28 39.09 -33.91
C THR A 140 -3.72 39.87 -32.68
N TYR A 141 -2.98 40.92 -32.35
CA TYR A 141 -3.16 41.74 -31.15
C TYR A 141 -3.52 43.18 -31.54
N PRO A 142 -4.74 43.66 -31.29
CA PRO A 142 -5.13 45.04 -31.56
C PRO A 142 -4.46 45.99 -30.56
N LEU A 143 -3.72 46.99 -31.05
CA LEU A 143 -3.07 47.95 -30.16
C LEU A 143 -4.02 49.09 -29.77
N PRO A 144 -3.94 49.58 -28.52
CA PRO A 144 -4.68 50.78 -28.15
C PRO A 144 -4.24 51.99 -29.00
N PRO A 145 -5.12 52.99 -29.21
CA PRO A 145 -4.86 54.11 -30.14
C PRO A 145 -3.58 54.89 -29.83
N ASN A 146 -3.18 54.94 -28.56
CA ASN A 146 -2.01 55.70 -28.09
C ASN A 146 -0.75 54.82 -27.91
N ALA A 147 -0.80 53.52 -28.25
CA ALA A 147 0.30 52.58 -28.00
C ALA A 147 1.61 52.93 -28.74
N THR A 148 1.49 53.67 -29.83
CA THR A 148 2.62 54.10 -30.65
C THR A 148 3.05 55.54 -30.35
N ASP A 149 2.36 56.27 -29.48
CA ASP A 149 2.46 57.72 -29.33
C ASP A 149 3.46 58.16 -28.25
N ASN A 150 4.63 57.51 -28.18
CA ASN A 150 5.74 57.97 -27.32
C ASN A 150 6.47 59.13 -27.99
N LYS A 151 5.95 60.35 -27.81
CA LYS A 151 6.61 61.61 -28.20
C LYS A 151 7.57 62.17 -27.15
N ARG A 152 7.71 61.53 -25.98
CA ARG A 152 8.37 62.15 -24.81
C ARG A 152 9.55 61.40 -24.20
N ASP A 153 9.89 60.21 -24.68
CA ASP A 153 10.99 59.45 -24.10
C ASP A 153 11.75 58.68 -25.19
N THR A 154 13.07 58.63 -25.07
CA THR A 154 14.00 57.99 -26.04
C THR A 154 13.89 56.46 -26.10
N THR A 155 12.90 55.87 -25.43
CA THR A 155 12.64 54.44 -25.35
C THR A 155 11.62 53.99 -26.41
N MET A 156 11.91 52.88 -27.09
CA MET A 156 10.97 52.31 -28.06
C MET A 156 9.64 51.96 -27.36
N PRO A 157 8.48 52.28 -27.95
CA PRO A 157 7.18 51.90 -27.37
C PRO A 157 7.11 50.39 -27.25
N SER A 158 6.69 49.87 -26.10
CA SER A 158 6.60 48.44 -25.84
C SER A 158 5.23 48.07 -25.27
N VAL A 159 4.73 46.89 -25.60
CA VAL A 159 3.43 46.37 -25.14
C VAL A 159 3.59 44.99 -24.53
N ARG A 160 2.82 44.70 -23.48
CA ARG A 160 2.73 43.35 -22.90
C ARG A 160 1.60 42.60 -23.60
N LEU A 161 1.83 41.34 -23.99
CA LEU A 161 0.85 40.53 -24.72
C LEU A 161 0.14 39.57 -23.76
N GLY A 162 -1.15 39.37 -23.98
CA GLY A 162 -2.01 38.47 -23.22
C GLY A 162 -2.73 37.47 -24.12
N TYR A 163 -2.83 36.22 -23.70
CA TYR A 163 -3.67 35.21 -24.34
C TYR A 163 -4.57 34.61 -23.27
N SER A 164 -5.88 34.60 -23.50
CA SER A 164 -6.81 33.96 -22.56
C SER A 164 -7.87 33.17 -23.30
N VAL A 165 -7.95 31.87 -23.01
CA VAL A 165 -8.97 30.95 -23.53
C VAL A 165 -9.38 29.98 -22.45
N ASP A 166 -10.66 29.69 -22.37
CA ASP A 166 -11.20 28.58 -21.60
C ASP A 166 -11.69 27.44 -22.51
N SER A 167 -11.68 26.24 -21.94
CA SER A 167 -12.05 25.03 -22.64
C SER A 167 -12.65 24.00 -21.71
N ILE A 168 -13.49 23.14 -22.29
CA ILE A 168 -14.03 21.97 -21.61
C ILE A 168 -13.46 20.75 -22.31
N THR A 169 -12.79 19.89 -21.54
CA THR A 169 -12.25 18.63 -22.04
C THR A 169 -13.30 17.54 -21.90
N PHE A 170 -13.63 16.95 -23.03
CA PHE A 170 -14.54 15.83 -23.18
C PHE A 170 -13.73 14.53 -23.28
N ILE A 171 -14.20 13.48 -22.60
CA ILE A 171 -13.51 12.18 -22.56
C ILE A 171 -14.53 11.08 -22.84
N ARG A 172 -14.16 10.15 -23.72
CA ARG A 172 -14.95 8.95 -24.04
C ARG A 172 -14.36 7.73 -23.35
N GLY A 173 -15.19 6.99 -22.60
CA GLY A 173 -14.78 5.75 -21.95
C GLY A 173 -13.87 5.93 -20.72
N ASN A 174 -13.43 4.81 -20.18
CA ASN A 174 -12.43 4.69 -19.12
C ASN A 174 -11.52 3.48 -19.40
N THR A 175 -10.55 3.21 -18.53
CA THR A 175 -9.60 2.11 -18.72
C THR A 175 -10.26 0.76 -18.96
N LEU A 176 -11.33 0.42 -18.22
CA LEU A 176 -12.04 -0.85 -18.40
C LEU A 176 -12.72 -0.92 -19.77
N THR A 177 -13.35 0.16 -20.24
CA THR A 177 -13.93 0.19 -21.58
C THR A 177 -12.87 0.17 -22.69
N HIS A 178 -11.66 0.69 -22.43
CA HIS A 178 -10.56 0.58 -23.39
C HIS A 178 -10.05 -0.86 -23.51
N TRP A 179 -10.02 -1.61 -22.40
CA TRP A 179 -9.55 -3.00 -22.40
C TRP A 179 -10.60 -4.00 -22.88
N LEU A 180 -11.87 -3.82 -22.49
CA LEU A 180 -12.94 -4.78 -22.73
C LEU A 180 -13.95 -4.33 -23.80
N GLY A 181 -13.82 -3.10 -24.30
CA GLY A 181 -14.76 -2.49 -25.24
C GLY A 181 -14.06 -1.85 -26.44
N THR A 182 -14.82 -1.03 -27.17
CA THR A 182 -14.40 -0.44 -28.45
C THR A 182 -14.01 1.03 -28.35
N THR A 183 -14.06 1.63 -27.17
CA THR A 183 -13.90 3.08 -26.99
C THR A 183 -12.56 3.62 -27.50
N LEU A 184 -11.52 2.77 -27.52
CA LEU A 184 -10.20 3.09 -28.08
C LEU A 184 -10.13 2.92 -29.61
N THR A 185 -10.82 1.91 -30.17
CA THR A 185 -10.79 1.56 -31.60
C THR A 185 -11.79 2.35 -32.43
N ASP A 186 -12.88 2.81 -31.81
CA ASP A 186 -13.92 3.59 -32.47
C ASP A 186 -13.36 4.92 -32.99
N PRO A 187 -13.85 5.42 -34.15
CA PRO A 187 -13.38 6.67 -34.72
C PRO A 187 -13.35 7.80 -33.69
N LYS A 188 -12.20 8.48 -33.60
CA LYS A 188 -12.03 9.65 -32.72
C LYS A 188 -12.76 10.85 -33.33
N ALA A 189 -13.24 11.74 -32.47
CA ALA A 189 -13.87 12.97 -32.93
C ALA A 189 -12.91 13.83 -33.77
N PRO A 190 -13.36 14.39 -34.91
CA PRO A 190 -12.58 15.37 -35.66
C PRO A 190 -12.17 16.58 -34.81
N ALA A 191 -11.02 17.16 -35.13
CA ALA A 191 -10.57 18.39 -34.46
C ALA A 191 -11.59 19.53 -34.68
N GLY A 192 -11.94 20.26 -33.61
CA GLY A 192 -12.91 21.35 -33.67
C GLY A 192 -14.38 20.92 -33.63
N SER A 193 -14.68 19.66 -33.31
CA SER A 193 -16.07 19.19 -33.15
C SER A 193 -16.81 19.94 -32.04
N ASN A 194 -18.09 20.24 -32.27
CA ASN A 194 -18.98 20.88 -31.29
C ASN A 194 -19.39 19.91 -30.18
N ALA A 195 -19.85 20.45 -29.04
CA ALA A 195 -20.24 19.62 -27.89
C ALA A 195 -21.40 18.66 -28.19
N SER A 196 -22.36 19.04 -29.05
CA SER A 196 -23.46 18.16 -29.45
C SER A 196 -22.98 16.94 -30.24
N THR A 197 -22.02 17.15 -31.16
CA THR A 197 -21.37 16.08 -31.91
C THR A 197 -20.58 15.17 -30.98
N LEU A 198 -19.82 15.74 -30.04
CA LEU A 198 -19.06 14.97 -29.05
C LEU A 198 -19.97 14.10 -28.18
N ALA A 199 -21.10 14.66 -27.71
CA ALA A 199 -22.09 13.91 -26.94
C ALA A 199 -22.69 12.75 -27.76
N SER A 200 -22.99 12.97 -29.05
CA SER A 200 -23.48 11.91 -29.94
C SER A 200 -22.48 10.77 -30.17
N MET A 201 -21.18 11.09 -30.06
CA MET A 201 -20.08 10.12 -30.15
C MET A 201 -19.73 9.46 -28.80
N GLY A 202 -20.50 9.73 -27.74
CA GLY A 202 -20.32 9.14 -26.41
C GLY A 202 -19.26 9.83 -25.54
N TYR A 203 -18.82 11.03 -25.89
CA TYR A 203 -17.92 11.79 -25.04
C TYR A 203 -18.69 12.54 -23.94
N VAL A 204 -18.10 12.60 -22.74
CA VAL A 204 -18.69 13.26 -21.58
C VAL A 204 -17.75 14.36 -21.08
N PRO A 205 -18.27 15.55 -20.71
CA PRO A 205 -17.45 16.64 -20.17
C PRO A 205 -16.85 16.24 -18.81
N ALA A 206 -15.52 16.35 -18.68
CA ALA A 206 -14.78 15.78 -17.55
C ALA A 206 -13.87 16.78 -16.81
N LYS A 207 -13.53 17.91 -17.43
CA LYS A 207 -12.63 18.91 -16.87
C LYS A 207 -12.88 20.27 -17.53
N THR A 208 -13.07 21.31 -16.73
CA THR A 208 -12.98 22.70 -17.22
C THR A 208 -11.54 23.17 -17.07
N SER A 209 -11.04 23.92 -18.04
CA SER A 209 -9.68 24.42 -18.03
C SER A 209 -9.62 25.83 -18.58
N THR A 210 -8.91 26.70 -17.88
CA THR A 210 -8.54 28.03 -18.35
C THR A 210 -7.06 28.03 -18.68
N ASP A 211 -6.69 28.86 -19.63
CA ASP A 211 -5.30 29.06 -20.03
C ASP A 211 -5.07 30.56 -20.23
N LEU A 212 -4.48 31.20 -19.23
CA LEU A 212 -4.06 32.58 -19.26
C LEU A 212 -2.55 32.62 -19.46
N ARG A 213 -2.08 33.38 -20.43
CA ARG A 213 -0.65 33.55 -20.71
C ARG A 213 -0.32 35.03 -20.82
N LEU A 214 0.72 35.42 -20.12
CA LEU A 214 1.15 36.81 -19.98
C LEU A 214 2.63 36.91 -20.34
N THR A 215 3.01 37.91 -21.14
CA THR A 215 4.39 38.08 -21.58
C THR A 215 5.06 39.28 -20.95
N THR A 216 6.40 39.26 -20.94
CA THR A 216 7.19 40.48 -20.74
C THR A 216 6.98 41.47 -21.91
N PRO A 217 7.34 42.76 -21.74
CA PRO A 217 7.14 43.77 -22.78
C PRO A 217 7.82 43.45 -24.12
N VAL A 218 7.08 43.65 -25.21
CA VAL A 218 7.52 43.48 -26.60
C VAL A 218 7.63 44.86 -27.27
N PRO A 219 8.80 45.28 -27.77
CA PRO A 219 8.97 46.55 -28.46
C PRO A 219 8.24 46.58 -29.81
N ILE A 220 7.57 47.68 -30.10
CA ILE A 220 6.85 47.92 -31.35
C ILE A 220 7.79 48.60 -32.35
N HIS A 221 8.05 47.91 -33.45
CA HIS A 221 8.83 48.45 -34.57
C HIS A 221 7.88 48.98 -35.65
N ARG A 222 7.91 50.29 -35.92
CA ARG A 222 7.04 50.96 -36.92
C ARG A 222 7.35 50.63 -38.39
N ARG A 223 8.18 49.63 -38.67
CA ARG A 223 8.44 49.18 -40.03
C ARG A 223 7.64 47.90 -40.24
N ASN A 224 6.92 47.78 -41.35
CA ASN A 224 6.24 46.56 -41.82
C ASN A 224 7.24 45.42 -42.19
N LYS A 225 8.25 45.20 -41.34
CA LYS A 225 9.23 44.14 -41.41
C LYS A 225 8.97 43.17 -40.26
N SER A 226 9.31 41.91 -40.47
CA SER A 226 9.24 40.90 -39.40
C SER A 226 10.50 40.98 -38.54
N TYR A 227 10.31 40.97 -37.23
CA TYR A 227 11.34 41.00 -36.21
C TYR A 227 11.26 39.72 -35.39
N ALA A 228 12.41 39.19 -34.97
CA ALA A 228 12.51 38.04 -34.08
C ALA A 228 13.11 38.47 -32.74
N MET A 229 12.53 38.02 -31.63
CA MET A 229 13.05 38.27 -30.29
C MET A 229 12.66 37.17 -29.32
N ASN A 230 13.41 37.08 -28.22
CA ASN A 230 13.07 36.19 -27.12
C ASN A 230 12.23 36.94 -26.09
N VAL A 231 11.13 36.33 -25.66
CA VAL A 231 10.15 36.87 -24.73
C VAL A 231 9.90 35.86 -23.64
N SER A 232 9.89 36.30 -22.39
CA SER A 232 9.49 35.46 -21.28
C SER A 232 7.97 35.41 -21.20
N MET A 233 7.42 34.22 -21.07
CA MET A 233 5.99 33.95 -21.01
C MET A 233 5.67 33.18 -19.73
N PHE A 234 4.70 33.70 -18.99
CA PHE A 234 4.11 33.07 -17.82
C PHE A 234 2.76 32.47 -18.21
N ARG A 235 2.47 31.28 -17.70
CA ARG A 235 1.23 30.55 -17.95
C ARG A 235 0.54 30.25 -16.62
N PHE A 236 -0.74 30.57 -16.56
CA PHE A 236 -1.65 30.27 -15.46
C PHE A 236 -2.77 29.41 -16.04
N SER A 237 -2.69 28.10 -15.82
CA SER A 237 -3.67 27.15 -16.32
C SER A 237 -4.52 26.62 -15.18
N GLY A 238 -5.67 27.27 -14.98
CA GLY A 238 -6.68 26.84 -14.01
C GLY A 238 -7.37 25.58 -14.48
N SER A 239 -7.60 24.65 -13.56
CA SER A 239 -8.27 23.37 -13.83
C SER A 239 -9.31 23.11 -12.75
N ALA A 240 -10.55 22.85 -13.13
CA ALA A 240 -11.58 22.42 -12.20
C ALA A 240 -12.27 21.14 -12.68
N PHE A 241 -12.67 20.31 -11.72
CA PHE A 241 -13.24 18.97 -11.94
C PHE A 241 -14.76 18.95 -11.80
N CYS A 242 -15.36 20.10 -11.51
CA CYS A 242 -16.79 20.34 -11.51
C CYS A 242 -17.07 21.80 -11.85
N THR A 243 -18.24 22.08 -12.43
CA THR A 243 -18.64 23.46 -12.73
C THR A 243 -18.84 24.25 -11.44
N GLY A 244 -18.16 25.40 -11.31
CA GLY A 244 -18.23 26.28 -10.13
C GLY A 244 -17.33 25.86 -8.96
N CYS A 245 -16.54 24.81 -9.10
CA CYS A 245 -15.59 24.39 -8.08
C CYS A 245 -14.32 25.26 -8.12
N ILE A 246 -13.66 25.37 -6.97
CA ILE A 246 -12.39 26.11 -6.84
C ILE A 246 -11.35 25.44 -7.74
N PRO A 247 -10.64 26.20 -8.59
CA PRO A 247 -9.68 25.63 -9.52
C PRO A 247 -8.34 25.32 -8.84
N ASP A 248 -7.73 24.22 -9.25
CA ASP A 248 -6.29 23.99 -9.06
C ASP A 248 -5.55 24.66 -10.22
N THR A 249 -4.53 25.46 -9.93
CA THR A 249 -3.89 26.28 -10.98
C THR A 249 -2.47 25.86 -11.21
N GLU A 250 -2.20 25.35 -12.40
CA GLU A 250 -0.85 25.07 -12.87
C GLU A 250 -0.17 26.37 -13.31
N LEU A 251 1.04 26.58 -12.81
CA LEU A 251 1.90 27.71 -13.15
C LEU A 251 3.00 27.21 -14.07
N GLY A 252 3.34 28.00 -15.09
CA GLY A 252 4.41 27.70 -16.02
C GLY A 252 5.20 28.94 -16.37
N PHE A 253 6.49 28.78 -16.61
CA PHE A 253 7.36 29.84 -17.13
C PHE A 253 8.26 29.28 -18.23
N ASP A 254 8.27 29.98 -19.36
CA ASP A 254 9.09 29.67 -20.53
C ASP A 254 9.69 30.91 -21.18
N THR A 255 10.78 30.71 -21.92
CA THR A 255 11.31 31.71 -22.86
C THR A 255 10.95 31.31 -24.29
N CYS A 256 10.11 32.11 -24.92
CA CYS A 256 9.59 31.90 -26.26
C CYS A 256 10.34 32.75 -27.28
N THR A 257 10.70 32.19 -28.43
CA THR A 257 11.16 32.96 -29.58
C THR A 257 9.95 33.32 -30.44
N ILE A 258 9.64 34.62 -30.50
CA ILE A 258 8.52 35.15 -31.28
C ILE A 258 9.02 35.84 -32.55
N VAL A 259 8.28 35.66 -33.64
CA VAL A 259 8.45 36.43 -34.88
C VAL A 259 7.19 37.26 -35.09
N TYR A 260 7.34 38.59 -35.10
CA TYR A 260 6.21 39.51 -35.15
C TYR A 260 6.42 40.65 -36.14
N SER A 261 5.32 41.25 -36.57
CA SER A 261 5.32 42.45 -37.42
C SER A 261 4.19 43.37 -37.00
N TYR A 262 4.46 44.68 -36.99
CA TYR A 262 3.42 45.68 -36.83
C TYR A 262 2.75 45.94 -38.18
N ASN A 263 1.43 46.13 -38.18
CA ASN A 263 0.67 46.52 -39.35
C ASN A 263 -0.01 47.89 -39.11
N ASP A 264 0.52 48.92 -39.78
CA ASP A 264 0.04 50.31 -39.67
C ASP A 264 -1.46 50.44 -40.04
N THR A 265 -1.96 49.68 -41.02
CA THR A 265 -3.33 49.88 -41.53
C THR A 265 -4.42 49.40 -40.57
N THR A 266 -4.10 48.40 -39.75
CA THR A 266 -5.04 47.80 -38.78
C THR A 266 -4.73 48.18 -37.34
N ASN A 267 -3.66 48.97 -37.13
CA ASN A 267 -3.07 49.25 -35.83
C ASN A 267 -2.94 47.99 -34.96
N SER A 268 -2.42 46.91 -35.54
CA SER A 268 -2.31 45.61 -34.87
C SER A 268 -0.89 45.05 -34.93
N LEU A 269 -0.51 44.35 -33.87
CA LEU A 269 0.71 43.56 -33.80
C LEU A 269 0.38 42.12 -34.19
N ILE A 270 1.00 41.63 -35.25
CA ILE A 270 0.77 40.28 -35.78
C ILE A 270 1.96 39.42 -35.39
N VAL A 271 1.74 38.44 -34.50
CA VAL A 271 2.75 37.42 -34.18
C VAL A 271 2.59 36.26 -35.17
N LYS A 272 3.53 36.13 -36.08
CA LYS A 272 3.51 35.13 -37.16
C LYS A 272 3.86 33.73 -36.66
N SER A 273 4.81 33.64 -35.74
CA SER A 273 5.20 32.37 -35.12
C SER A 273 5.69 32.61 -33.70
N SER A 274 5.46 31.64 -32.82
CA SER A 274 5.96 31.62 -31.45
C SER A 274 6.31 30.18 -31.11
N VAL A 275 7.54 29.91 -30.69
CA VAL A 275 8.04 28.57 -30.42
C VAL A 275 8.94 28.61 -29.18
N ALA A 276 8.86 27.58 -28.33
CA ALA A 276 9.78 27.42 -27.21
C ALA A 276 11.21 27.10 -27.70
N ILE A 277 12.22 27.59 -26.97
CA ILE A 277 13.61 27.31 -27.30
C ILE A 277 13.95 25.87 -26.86
N ILE A 278 14.27 25.01 -27.83
CA ILE A 278 14.70 23.62 -27.55
C ILE A 278 16.00 23.65 -26.76
N GLY A 279 16.08 22.83 -25.70
CA GLY A 279 17.22 22.79 -24.79
C GLY A 279 17.14 23.77 -23.61
N ASN A 280 16.17 24.70 -23.61
CA ASN A 280 15.82 25.46 -22.42
C ASN A 280 14.94 24.64 -21.46
N VAL A 281 14.77 25.20 -20.26
CA VAL A 281 14.04 24.55 -19.18
C VAL A 281 12.69 25.24 -18.97
N HIS A 282 11.63 24.43 -18.89
CA HIS A 282 10.28 24.82 -18.49
C HIS A 282 10.13 24.72 -16.97
N ALA A 283 9.92 25.85 -16.29
CA ALA A 283 9.68 25.86 -14.85
C ALA A 283 8.19 25.71 -14.55
N VAL A 284 7.84 24.77 -13.66
CA VAL A 284 6.44 24.42 -13.36
C VAL A 284 6.14 24.63 -11.88
N GLY A 285 5.01 25.25 -11.59
CA GLY A 285 4.46 25.42 -10.24
C GLY A 285 2.97 25.07 -10.20
N MET A 286 2.39 25.07 -9.01
CA MET A 286 0.95 24.88 -8.84
C MET A 286 0.44 25.57 -7.59
N ILE A 287 -0.76 26.12 -7.69
CA ILE A 287 -1.51 26.72 -6.59
C ILE A 287 -2.58 25.73 -6.14
N PHE A 288 -2.59 25.42 -4.84
CA PHE A 288 -3.64 24.65 -4.19
C PHE A 288 -4.24 25.44 -3.04
N GLN A 289 -5.50 25.19 -2.73
CA GLN A 289 -6.10 25.71 -1.51
C GLN A 289 -5.63 24.90 -0.30
N ARG A 290 -5.25 25.59 0.79
CA ARG A 290 -4.93 24.94 2.07
C ARG A 290 -6.20 24.41 2.70
N ASN A 291 -6.18 23.11 3.01
CA ASN A 291 -7.27 22.41 3.66
C ASN A 291 -6.78 21.74 4.95
N ALA A 292 -7.70 21.47 5.88
CA ALA A 292 -7.38 20.77 7.13
C ALA A 292 -6.95 19.31 6.91
N ALA A 293 -7.32 18.70 5.78
CA ALA A 293 -7.09 17.28 5.52
C ALA A 293 -5.60 16.91 5.34
N PRO A 294 -4.78 17.65 4.57
CA PRO A 294 -3.32 17.46 4.56
C PRO A 294 -2.64 17.69 5.92
N ILE A 295 -3.12 18.67 6.70
CA ILE A 295 -2.61 18.92 8.06
C ILE A 295 -2.87 17.70 8.96
N LEU A 296 -4.10 17.17 8.94
CA LEU A 296 -4.47 15.94 9.64
C LEU A 296 -3.58 14.77 9.21
N SER A 297 -3.34 14.62 7.90
CA SER A 297 -2.46 13.58 7.36
C SER A 297 -1.06 13.64 7.97
N ILE A 298 -0.43 14.82 8.01
CA ILE A 298 0.92 14.99 8.59
C ILE A 298 0.94 14.62 10.07
N VAL A 299 -0.03 15.09 10.85
CA VAL A 299 -0.13 14.79 12.29
C VAL A 299 -0.29 13.28 12.53
N VAL A 300 -1.18 12.63 11.78
CA VAL A 300 -1.40 11.18 11.90
C VAL A 300 -0.17 10.39 11.49
N ARG A 301 0.54 10.78 10.42
CA ARG A 301 1.81 10.15 10.01
C ARG A 301 2.88 10.29 11.09
N ALA A 302 3.03 11.47 11.68
CA ALA A 302 3.98 11.70 12.78
C ALA A 302 3.67 10.79 13.99
N PHE A 303 2.40 10.69 14.37
CA PHE A 303 1.95 9.76 15.41
C PHE A 303 2.26 8.30 15.04
N CYS A 304 1.99 7.87 13.80
CA CYS A 304 2.29 6.52 13.33
C CYS A 304 3.78 6.19 13.45
N VAL A 305 4.68 7.12 13.11
CA VAL A 305 6.14 6.91 13.23
C VAL A 305 6.54 6.71 14.69
N VAL A 306 6.09 7.59 15.60
CA VAL A 306 6.38 7.47 17.04
C VAL A 306 5.83 6.17 17.60
N PHE A 307 4.59 5.83 17.23
CA PHE A 307 3.94 4.58 17.62
C PHE A 307 4.71 3.36 17.14
N ALA A 308 5.10 3.30 15.86
CA ALA A 308 5.84 2.19 15.29
C ALA A 308 7.21 2.01 15.95
N LEU A 309 7.94 3.09 16.19
CA LEU A 309 9.24 3.03 16.87
C LEU A 309 9.09 2.52 18.31
N ALA A 310 8.08 2.99 19.04
CA ALA A 310 7.86 2.59 20.42
C ALA A 310 7.39 1.13 20.53
N ALA A 311 6.44 0.71 19.68
CA ALA A 311 5.99 -0.69 19.59
C ALA A 311 7.12 -1.63 19.14
N TYR A 312 7.96 -1.21 18.19
CA TYR A 312 9.12 -1.99 17.77
C TYR A 312 10.15 -2.11 18.89
N ALA A 313 10.49 -1.00 19.58
CA ALA A 313 11.39 -1.05 20.73
C ALA A 313 10.85 -1.94 21.86
N ALA A 314 9.52 -1.99 22.03
CA ALA A 314 8.88 -2.92 22.96
C ALA A 314 9.06 -4.38 22.53
N SER A 315 8.92 -4.68 21.24
CA SER A 315 9.03 -6.04 20.69
C SER A 315 10.44 -6.64 20.78
N GLN A 316 11.49 -5.80 20.86
CA GLN A 316 12.88 -6.26 20.98
C GLN A 316 13.19 -6.94 22.32
N LYS A 317 12.31 -6.77 23.32
CA LYS A 317 12.39 -7.47 24.61
C LYS A 317 11.28 -8.49 24.73
N THR A 318 11.53 -9.52 25.52
CA THR A 318 10.53 -10.56 25.80
C THR A 318 9.40 -9.95 26.62
N VAL A 319 8.18 -10.02 26.12
CA VAL A 319 6.99 -9.51 26.82
C VAL A 319 6.49 -10.58 27.81
N ARG A 320 5.89 -10.16 28.92
CA ARG A 320 5.21 -11.07 29.86
C ARG A 320 3.96 -11.66 29.21
N TRP A 321 3.70 -12.93 29.47
CA TRP A 321 2.46 -13.57 29.03
C TRP A 321 1.26 -12.81 29.62
N CYS A 322 0.37 -12.31 28.76
CA CYS A 322 -0.75 -11.49 29.21
C CYS A 322 -1.90 -12.39 29.67
N GLU A 323 -2.35 -12.24 30.91
CA GLU A 323 -3.56 -12.91 31.40
C GLU A 323 -4.78 -11.98 31.28
N PRO A 324 -6.01 -12.52 31.09
CA PRO A 324 -7.23 -11.71 31.03
C PRO A 324 -7.45 -10.83 32.28
N SER A 325 -7.02 -11.32 33.44
CA SER A 325 -7.05 -10.63 34.74
C SER A 325 -6.19 -9.39 34.80
N ASP A 326 -5.18 -9.28 33.94
CA ASP A 326 -4.20 -8.22 34.03
C ASP A 326 -4.75 -6.86 33.51
N SER A 327 -5.82 -6.80 32.71
CA SER A 327 -6.33 -5.56 32.07
C SER A 327 -7.75 -5.17 32.48
N ILE A 328 -7.90 -4.65 33.70
CA ILE A 328 -9.21 -4.23 34.26
C ILE A 328 -9.66 -2.84 33.73
N SER A 329 -8.72 -1.97 33.34
CA SER A 329 -9.02 -0.60 32.85
C SER A 329 -8.63 -0.38 31.39
N TRP A 330 -9.45 0.39 30.66
CA TRP A 330 -9.23 0.73 29.25
C TRP A 330 -7.92 1.50 29.02
N LEU A 331 -7.52 2.37 29.96
CA LEU A 331 -6.26 3.12 29.88
C LEU A 331 -5.05 2.18 30.01
N ALA A 332 -5.14 1.21 30.92
CA ALA A 332 -4.09 0.20 31.09
C ALA A 332 -3.95 -0.67 29.83
N ARG A 333 -5.05 -0.96 29.12
CA ARG A 333 -5.03 -1.66 27.83
C ARG A 333 -4.32 -0.83 26.76
N LEU A 334 -4.56 0.48 26.70
CA LEU A 334 -3.89 1.38 25.74
C LEU A 334 -2.39 1.50 26.00
N VAL A 335 -1.99 1.70 27.26
CA VAL A 335 -0.57 1.77 27.66
C VAL A 335 0.18 0.49 27.29
N ARG A 336 -0.46 -0.68 27.40
CA ARG A 336 0.15 -1.97 27.03
C ARG A 336 0.42 -2.15 25.56
N ILE A 337 -0.27 -1.42 24.68
CA ILE A 337 0.00 -1.44 23.24
C ILE A 337 1.43 -0.92 22.96
N VAL A 338 1.91 0.03 23.76
CA VAL A 338 3.22 0.68 23.51
C VAL A 338 4.27 0.28 24.55
N SER A 339 3.85 0.03 25.79
CA SER A 339 4.73 -0.31 26.91
C SER A 339 4.17 -1.47 27.73
N PRO A 340 4.22 -2.71 27.20
CA PRO A 340 3.87 -3.89 27.99
C PRO A 340 4.91 -4.15 29.08
N VAL A 341 4.56 -5.03 30.04
CA VAL A 341 5.51 -5.54 31.05
C VAL A 341 6.52 -6.43 30.34
N LYS A 342 7.81 -6.14 30.50
CA LYS A 342 8.91 -6.76 29.75
C LYS A 342 9.90 -7.45 30.68
N TYR A 343 10.40 -8.61 30.27
CA TYR A 343 11.62 -9.18 30.84
C TYR A 343 12.85 -8.53 30.20
N ARG A 344 14.01 -8.66 30.86
CA ARG A 344 15.28 -8.13 30.36
C ARG A 344 15.88 -8.94 29.19
N HIS A 345 15.27 -10.06 28.82
CA HIS A 345 15.76 -10.93 27.75
C HIS A 345 15.37 -10.41 26.36
N PRO A 346 16.27 -10.46 25.37
CA PRO A 346 15.95 -10.07 23.99
C PRO A 346 14.93 -11.03 23.38
N SER A 347 14.05 -10.49 22.52
CA SER A 347 13.11 -11.24 21.70
C SER A 347 13.29 -10.84 20.26
N HIS A 348 13.40 -11.83 19.37
CA HIS A 348 13.55 -11.65 17.92
C HIS A 348 12.27 -12.09 17.20
N ALA A 349 11.10 -11.82 17.81
CA ALA A 349 9.83 -12.27 17.28
C ALA A 349 9.42 -11.55 15.99
N PHE A 350 9.78 -10.27 15.86
CA PHE A 350 9.33 -9.42 14.77
C PHE A 350 10.46 -8.53 14.22
N ASP A 351 10.51 -8.43 12.91
CA ASP A 351 11.22 -7.35 12.21
C ASP A 351 10.33 -6.10 12.13
N PHE A 352 10.94 -4.94 11.88
CA PHE A 352 10.21 -3.67 11.84
C PHE A 352 9.10 -3.67 10.78
N ALA A 353 9.41 -4.12 9.56
CA ALA A 353 8.41 -4.23 8.49
C ALA A 353 7.27 -5.19 8.85
N TYR A 354 7.58 -6.33 9.46
CA TYR A 354 6.54 -7.28 9.90
C TYR A 354 5.57 -6.62 10.88
N LEU A 355 6.09 -5.89 11.87
CA LEU A 355 5.28 -5.22 12.87
C LEU A 355 4.37 -4.16 12.25
N CYS A 356 4.89 -3.31 11.37
CA CYS A 356 4.11 -2.23 10.73
C CYS A 356 3.05 -2.77 9.75
N LEU A 357 3.40 -3.73 8.89
CA LEU A 357 2.49 -4.26 7.86
C LEU A 357 1.37 -5.11 8.46
N ASN A 358 1.60 -5.70 9.64
CA ASN A 358 0.67 -6.64 10.24
C ASN A 358 -0.20 -6.02 11.35
N SER A 359 0.22 -4.90 11.96
CA SER A 359 -0.51 -4.17 13.00
C SER A 359 -1.74 -3.46 12.44
N ASP A 360 -2.93 -3.75 12.98
CA ASP A 360 -4.20 -3.12 12.57
C ASP A 360 -4.19 -1.62 12.86
N ILE A 361 -3.70 -1.23 14.04
CA ILE A 361 -3.65 0.17 14.46
C ILE A 361 -2.80 0.99 13.48
N PHE A 362 -1.64 0.45 13.10
CA PHE A 362 -0.74 1.15 12.19
C PHE A 362 -1.33 1.24 10.79
N VAL A 363 -1.82 0.12 10.23
CA VAL A 363 -2.39 0.09 8.87
C VAL A 363 -3.62 1.01 8.77
N VAL A 364 -4.52 1.01 9.76
CA VAL A 364 -5.71 1.86 9.76
C VAL A 364 -5.33 3.34 9.84
N LEU A 365 -4.53 3.73 10.82
CA LEU A 365 -4.14 5.15 10.99
C LEU A 365 -3.37 5.67 9.77
N TYR A 366 -2.44 4.87 9.25
CA TYR A 366 -1.68 5.27 8.07
C TYR A 366 -2.58 5.37 6.84
N THR A 367 -3.53 4.45 6.64
CA THR A 367 -4.50 4.53 5.54
C THR A 367 -5.37 5.78 5.63
N ILE A 368 -5.82 6.16 6.83
CA ILE A 368 -6.56 7.42 7.06
C ILE A 368 -5.71 8.62 6.64
N SER A 369 -4.42 8.62 6.99
CA SER A 369 -3.51 9.69 6.59
C SER A 369 -3.31 9.76 5.07
N VAL A 370 -3.29 8.62 4.38
CA VAL A 370 -3.18 8.57 2.92
C VAL A 370 -4.45 9.14 2.28
N ILE A 371 -5.62 8.67 2.69
CA ILE A 371 -6.90 9.12 2.13
C ILE A 371 -7.12 10.63 2.34
N ALA A 372 -6.76 11.16 3.51
CA ALA A 372 -6.88 12.58 3.82
C ALA A 372 -6.03 13.48 2.91
N ASP A 373 -4.95 12.96 2.34
CA ASP A 373 -3.99 13.70 1.52
C ASP A 373 -4.06 13.38 0.01
N GLU A 374 -4.77 12.31 -0.34
CA GLU A 374 -4.73 11.74 -1.69
C GLU A 374 -5.30 12.69 -2.76
N ASN A 375 -6.25 13.57 -2.41
CA ASN A 375 -6.82 14.52 -3.38
C ASN A 375 -5.73 15.43 -3.99
N ILE A 376 -4.93 16.08 -3.14
CA ILE A 376 -3.82 16.94 -3.59
C ILE A 376 -2.70 16.10 -4.19
N GLY A 377 -2.37 14.97 -3.55
CA GLY A 377 -1.31 14.07 -4.02
C GLY A 377 -1.56 13.54 -5.44
N MET A 378 -2.80 13.23 -5.80
CA MET A 378 -3.17 12.74 -7.12
C MET A 378 -3.04 13.82 -8.19
N VAL A 379 -3.49 15.04 -7.93
CA VAL A 379 -3.36 16.18 -8.86
C VAL A 379 -1.89 16.55 -9.07
N TYR A 380 -1.13 16.61 -7.97
CA TYR A 380 0.28 16.94 -7.97
C TYR A 380 1.09 15.91 -8.77
N SER A 381 1.01 14.64 -8.39
CA SER A 381 1.80 13.56 -9.02
C SER A 381 1.50 13.41 -10.51
N ARG A 382 0.24 13.58 -10.93
CA ARG A 382 -0.14 13.56 -12.34
C ARG A 382 0.50 14.72 -13.10
N THR A 383 0.52 15.93 -12.53
CA THR A 383 1.07 17.10 -13.23
C THR A 383 2.58 16.96 -13.41
N VAL A 384 3.30 16.52 -12.38
CA VAL A 384 4.71 16.12 -12.47
C VAL A 384 4.91 15.07 -13.55
N TYR A 385 4.14 13.97 -13.51
CA TYR A 385 4.26 12.87 -14.45
C TYR A 385 4.05 13.31 -15.91
N ARG A 386 3.06 14.17 -16.17
CA ARG A 386 2.74 14.67 -17.51
C ARG A 386 3.91 15.44 -18.14
N TRP A 387 4.60 16.26 -17.36
CA TRP A 387 5.77 17.02 -17.82
C TRP A 387 7.03 16.15 -17.89
N TYR A 388 7.18 15.24 -16.93
CA TYR A 388 8.32 14.35 -16.85
C TYR A 388 8.40 13.36 -18.02
N GLN A 389 7.26 12.84 -18.50
CA GLN A 389 7.21 11.85 -19.58
C GLN A 389 7.89 12.31 -20.89
N TYR A 390 7.96 13.62 -21.13
CA TYR A 390 8.57 14.22 -22.32
C TYR A 390 9.88 14.97 -22.04
N SER A 391 10.45 14.80 -20.84
CA SER A 391 11.70 15.41 -20.41
C SER A 391 12.82 14.36 -20.38
N SER A 392 14.07 14.81 -20.20
CA SER A 392 15.19 13.92 -19.89
C SER A 392 14.99 13.21 -18.55
N PHE A 393 15.52 11.99 -18.44
CA PHE A 393 15.48 11.20 -17.21
C PHE A 393 16.12 11.95 -16.03
N ASP A 394 15.32 12.15 -14.99
CA ASP A 394 15.76 12.63 -13.67
C ASP A 394 15.36 11.59 -12.61
N LEU A 395 16.37 11.04 -11.93
CA LEU A 395 16.19 10.05 -10.87
C LEU A 395 15.42 10.63 -9.67
N TRP A 396 15.60 11.92 -9.38
CA TRP A 396 14.98 12.55 -8.23
C TRP A 396 13.46 12.63 -8.38
N ILE A 397 12.99 13.01 -9.56
CA ILE A 397 11.56 13.09 -9.88
C ILE A 397 10.92 11.70 -9.86
N GLU A 398 11.60 10.69 -10.39
CA GLU A 398 11.12 9.31 -10.37
C GLU A 398 10.96 8.77 -8.96
N LEU A 399 11.99 8.90 -8.11
CA LEU A 399 11.91 8.46 -6.72
C LEU A 399 10.76 9.16 -5.97
N ARG A 400 10.51 10.43 -6.28
CA ARG A 400 9.42 11.21 -5.69
C ARG A 400 8.03 10.71 -6.13
N LEU A 401 7.86 10.42 -7.42
CA LEU A 401 6.63 9.84 -7.96
C LEU A 401 6.37 8.45 -7.39
N MET A 402 7.41 7.60 -7.31
CA MET A 402 7.35 6.29 -6.69
C MET A 402 6.97 6.39 -5.21
N ALA A 403 7.52 7.36 -4.47
CA ALA A 403 7.19 7.61 -3.07
C ALA A 403 5.70 7.98 -2.87
N MET A 404 5.14 8.82 -3.75
CA MET A 404 3.69 9.12 -3.71
C MET A 404 2.83 7.89 -4.02
N CYS A 405 3.23 7.08 -4.99
CA CYS A 405 2.49 5.88 -5.37
C CYS A 405 2.60 4.77 -4.30
N LEU A 406 3.71 4.70 -3.56
CA LEU A 406 3.91 3.75 -2.46
C LEU A 406 2.84 3.88 -1.37
N ARG A 407 2.23 5.07 -1.19
CA ARG A 407 1.16 5.31 -0.21
C ARG A 407 -0.03 4.36 -0.39
N TRP A 408 -0.30 3.93 -1.62
CA TRP A 408 -1.40 3.03 -1.94
C TRP A 408 -1.20 1.60 -1.46
N LEU A 409 0.04 1.25 -1.07
CA LEU A 409 0.32 0.00 -0.39
C LEU A 409 -0.58 -0.16 0.84
N TRP A 410 -0.74 0.89 1.64
CA TRP A 410 -1.50 0.84 2.89
C TRP A 410 -2.99 0.59 2.65
N ILE A 411 -3.55 1.18 1.58
CA ILE A 411 -4.91 0.91 1.12
C ILE A 411 -5.05 -0.58 0.78
N ASN A 412 -4.10 -1.17 0.04
CA ASN A 412 -4.09 -2.58 -0.28
C ASN A 412 -4.06 -3.48 0.98
N LEU A 413 -3.23 -3.17 1.97
CA LEU A 413 -3.20 -3.91 3.23
C LEU A 413 -4.52 -3.78 4.01
N MET A 414 -5.10 -2.58 4.03
CA MET A 414 -6.39 -2.33 4.66
C MET A 414 -7.52 -3.11 3.98
N LEU A 415 -7.50 -3.23 2.64
CA LEU A 415 -8.47 -4.04 1.90
C LEU A 415 -8.40 -5.52 2.28
N VAL A 416 -7.19 -6.11 2.38
CA VAL A 416 -7.05 -7.52 2.80
C VAL A 416 -7.54 -7.71 4.24
N LYS A 417 -7.16 -6.82 5.16
CA LYS A 417 -7.63 -6.86 6.56
C LYS A 417 -9.15 -6.69 6.68
N GLY A 418 -9.70 -5.73 5.95
CA GLY A 418 -11.14 -5.48 5.89
C GLY A 418 -11.90 -6.68 5.32
N PHE A 419 -11.36 -7.34 4.30
CA PHE A 419 -11.98 -8.54 3.73
C PHE A 419 -11.89 -9.74 4.68
N LYS A 420 -10.83 -9.89 5.48
CA LYS A 420 -10.78 -10.87 6.59
C LYS A 420 -11.86 -10.58 7.63
N TRP A 421 -11.96 -9.34 8.08
CA TRP A 421 -12.99 -8.94 9.04
C TRP A 421 -14.40 -9.19 8.50
N LEU A 422 -14.67 -8.82 7.25
CA LEU A 422 -15.94 -9.09 6.57
C LEU A 422 -16.23 -10.59 6.47
N CYS A 423 -15.23 -11.40 6.09
CA CYS A 423 -15.35 -12.85 6.05
C CYS A 423 -15.72 -13.42 7.42
N HIS A 424 -15.18 -12.89 8.52
CA HIS A 424 -15.57 -13.34 9.86
C HIS A 424 -17.01 -12.98 10.20
N VAL A 425 -17.43 -11.73 9.91
CA VAL A 425 -18.80 -11.26 10.21
C VAL A 425 -19.85 -12.00 9.39
N VAL A 426 -19.57 -12.34 8.14
CA VAL A 426 -20.53 -13.00 7.22
C VAL A 426 -20.49 -14.53 7.37
N SER A 427 -19.35 -15.11 7.75
CA SER A 427 -19.19 -16.56 7.82
C SER A 427 -19.85 -17.15 9.06
N SER A 428 -20.64 -18.20 8.86
CA SER A 428 -21.17 -19.06 9.94
C SER A 428 -20.12 -20.05 10.51
N ALA A 429 -18.83 -19.75 10.39
CA ALA A 429 -17.78 -20.67 10.81
C ALA A 429 -17.74 -20.75 12.34
N MET A 430 -17.91 -21.94 12.89
CA MET A 430 -17.93 -22.17 14.33
C MET A 430 -16.56 -22.52 14.89
N TYR A 431 -15.65 -23.03 14.06
CA TYR A 431 -14.30 -23.42 14.47
C TYR A 431 -13.24 -22.76 13.60
N THR A 432 -12.04 -22.60 14.17
CA THR A 432 -10.87 -22.10 13.44
C THR A 432 -10.58 -23.02 12.25
N GLY A 433 -10.38 -22.49 11.03
CA GLY A 433 -10.00 -23.29 9.86
C GLY A 433 -11.14 -23.83 8.99
N ASP A 434 -12.40 -23.64 9.37
CA ASP A 434 -13.55 -24.07 8.56
C ASP A 434 -13.73 -23.20 7.29
N ASN A 435 -13.40 -21.91 7.37
CA ASN A 435 -13.53 -20.97 6.26
C ASN A 435 -12.29 -20.98 5.36
N TRP A 436 -12.40 -21.61 4.19
CA TRP A 436 -11.30 -21.68 3.22
C TRP A 436 -10.91 -20.33 2.61
N ILE A 437 -11.85 -19.40 2.46
CA ILE A 437 -11.62 -18.04 1.91
C ILE A 437 -10.74 -17.26 2.87
N MET A 438 -11.07 -17.29 4.16
CA MET A 438 -10.26 -16.66 5.22
C MET A 438 -8.80 -17.16 5.18
N GLY A 439 -8.61 -18.46 4.94
CA GLY A 439 -7.28 -19.07 4.80
C GLY A 439 -6.52 -18.72 3.53
N TRP A 440 -7.09 -17.94 2.61
CA TRP A 440 -6.44 -17.45 1.39
C TRP A 440 -6.02 -15.97 1.50
N LEU A 441 -6.47 -15.25 2.53
CA LEU A 441 -6.24 -13.82 2.72
C LEU A 441 -4.98 -13.53 3.55
N ASN A 442 -3.90 -14.27 3.30
CA ASN A 442 -2.65 -14.14 4.03
C ASN A 442 -1.46 -14.27 3.07
N TYR A 443 -0.41 -13.52 3.34
CA TYR A 443 0.88 -13.60 2.66
C TYR A 443 1.86 -14.44 3.47
N SER A 444 2.67 -15.25 2.78
CA SER A 444 3.74 -16.07 3.37
C SER A 444 4.99 -15.28 3.72
N SER A 445 5.16 -14.09 3.14
CA SER A 445 6.34 -13.25 3.28
C SER A 445 6.08 -11.83 2.79
N VAL A 446 6.91 -10.89 3.25
CA VAL A 446 6.85 -9.48 2.83
C VAL A 446 7.12 -9.31 1.34
N ASP A 447 7.84 -10.26 0.74
CA ASP A 447 8.20 -10.31 -0.68
C ASP A 447 6.99 -10.11 -1.61
N TRP A 448 5.87 -10.77 -1.29
CA TRP A 448 4.64 -10.72 -2.08
C TRP A 448 3.90 -9.39 -1.96
N ILE A 449 4.03 -8.76 -0.79
CA ILE A 449 3.52 -7.41 -0.56
C ILE A 449 4.32 -6.42 -1.41
N TYR A 450 5.65 -6.56 -1.47
CA TYR A 450 6.50 -5.73 -2.32
C TYR A 450 6.33 -6.01 -3.81
N ALA A 451 6.07 -7.26 -4.21
CA ALA A 451 5.75 -7.59 -5.60
C ALA A 451 4.49 -6.86 -6.10
N GLY A 452 3.51 -6.63 -5.22
CA GLY A 452 2.33 -5.83 -5.54
C GLY A 452 2.62 -4.35 -5.82
N LEU A 453 3.78 -3.81 -5.41
CA LEU A 453 4.14 -2.40 -5.62
C LEU A 453 4.38 -2.05 -7.08
N PHE A 454 4.85 -2.99 -7.90
CA PHE A 454 5.11 -2.74 -9.33
C PHE A 454 3.86 -2.23 -10.05
N VAL A 455 2.70 -2.82 -9.75
CA VAL A 455 1.42 -2.37 -10.31
C VAL A 455 1.01 -1.01 -9.74
N LEU A 456 1.34 -0.72 -8.49
CA LEU A 456 1.00 0.56 -7.84
C LEU A 456 1.83 1.73 -8.38
N PHE A 457 3.08 1.50 -8.79
CA PHE A 457 3.91 2.54 -9.40
C PHE A 457 3.36 3.03 -10.75
N GLU A 458 2.62 2.18 -11.47
CA GLU A 458 1.96 2.54 -12.73
C GLU A 458 0.62 3.28 -12.56
N ARG A 459 0.29 3.76 -11.35
CA ARG A 459 -0.97 4.46 -11.06
C ARG A 459 -1.23 5.64 -12.00
N ASN A 460 -0.24 6.51 -12.19
CA ASN A 460 -0.40 7.72 -13.00
C ASN A 460 -0.59 7.37 -14.48
N SER A 461 0.23 6.45 -15.00
CA SER A 461 0.11 5.88 -16.35
C SER A 461 -1.29 5.29 -16.58
N PHE A 462 -1.81 4.57 -15.60
CA PHE A 462 -3.11 3.93 -15.67
C PHE A 462 -4.27 4.94 -15.76
N ILE A 463 -4.22 6.03 -14.99
CA ILE A 463 -5.23 7.09 -15.03
C ILE A 463 -5.18 7.84 -16.37
N GLU A 464 -3.99 8.17 -16.87
CA GLU A 464 -3.83 8.83 -18.17
C GLU A 464 -4.27 7.92 -19.32
N TYR A 465 -4.01 6.61 -19.25
CA TYR A 465 -4.50 5.65 -20.24
C TYR A 465 -6.03 5.64 -20.30
N GLY A 466 -6.70 5.66 -19.14
CA GLY A 466 -8.16 5.73 -19.04
C GLY A 466 -8.75 7.01 -19.64
N ASN A 467 -7.98 8.10 -19.64
CA ASN A 467 -8.38 9.41 -20.14
C ASN A 467 -7.72 9.79 -21.48
N SER A 468 -7.17 8.81 -22.20
CA SER A 468 -6.41 9.03 -23.44
C SER A 468 -7.29 9.45 -24.64
N VAL A 469 -8.55 9.00 -24.69
CA VAL A 469 -9.51 9.40 -25.72
C VAL A 469 -10.22 10.68 -25.30
N ARG A 470 -9.55 11.81 -25.53
CA ARG A 470 -10.01 13.15 -25.12
C ARG A 470 -9.97 14.17 -26.25
N THR A 471 -10.91 15.11 -26.21
CA THR A 471 -10.97 16.26 -27.11
C THR A 471 -11.45 17.47 -26.32
N SER A 472 -10.84 18.63 -26.54
CA SER A 472 -11.21 19.85 -25.84
C SER A 472 -11.95 20.80 -26.77
N VAL A 473 -13.07 21.34 -26.29
CA VAL A 473 -13.81 22.40 -26.97
C VAL A 473 -13.47 23.73 -26.33
N LYS A 474 -13.05 24.70 -27.14
CA LYS A 474 -12.62 26.03 -26.70
C LYS A 474 -13.77 27.03 -26.82
N SER A 475 -13.77 28.07 -25.99
CA SER A 475 -14.73 29.18 -26.07
C SER A 475 -14.66 29.96 -27.39
N SER A 476 -13.52 29.92 -28.07
CA SER A 476 -13.37 30.50 -29.41
C SER A 476 -14.20 29.79 -30.49
N VAL A 477 -14.69 28.57 -30.24
CA VAL A 477 -15.46 27.76 -31.20
C VAL A 477 -16.96 27.83 -30.91
N GLN A 478 -17.34 27.74 -29.64
CA GLN A 478 -18.73 27.78 -29.19
C GLN A 478 -18.79 28.34 -27.77
N ASP A 479 -19.96 28.87 -27.40
CA ASP A 479 -20.23 29.24 -26.02
C ASP A 479 -20.23 28.00 -25.10
N LEU A 480 -19.56 28.11 -23.96
CA LEU A 480 -19.35 27.02 -23.00
C LEU A 480 -20.26 27.14 -21.77
N ASP A 481 -21.00 28.25 -21.61
CA ASP A 481 -21.82 28.54 -20.43
C ASP A 481 -22.94 27.50 -20.19
N ASN A 482 -23.38 26.79 -21.23
CA ASN A 482 -24.44 25.78 -21.15
C ASN A 482 -23.93 24.34 -20.92
N ILE A 483 -22.62 24.14 -20.79
CA ILE A 483 -22.03 22.80 -20.61
C ILE A 483 -21.56 22.63 -19.17
N PHE A 484 -22.12 21.64 -18.49
CA PHE A 484 -21.81 21.34 -17.11
C PHE A 484 -20.85 20.16 -16.98
N VAL A 485 -19.82 20.31 -16.15
CA VAL A 485 -18.94 19.22 -15.74
C VAL A 485 -19.47 18.67 -14.41
N ASN A 486 -19.94 17.43 -14.45
CA ASN A 486 -20.40 16.72 -13.26
C ASN A 486 -19.22 16.07 -12.53
N LEU A 487 -19.15 16.23 -11.21
CA LEU A 487 -18.05 15.69 -10.39
C LEU A 487 -17.86 14.18 -10.58
N LEU A 488 -18.93 13.39 -10.69
CA LEU A 488 -18.85 11.94 -10.86
C LEU A 488 -18.24 11.52 -12.22
N GLN A 489 -18.37 12.37 -13.24
CA GLN A 489 -17.81 12.14 -14.58
C GLN A 489 -16.47 12.85 -14.78
N SER A 490 -15.97 13.49 -13.72
CA SER A 490 -14.74 14.25 -13.73
C SER A 490 -13.51 13.38 -13.97
N TRP A 491 -12.41 14.05 -14.32
CA TRP A 491 -11.13 13.42 -14.65
C TRP A 491 -10.69 12.30 -13.70
N TYR A 492 -10.78 12.53 -12.39
CA TYR A 492 -10.30 11.59 -11.37
C TYR A 492 -11.38 10.66 -10.86
N VAL A 493 -12.59 11.17 -10.58
CA VAL A 493 -13.66 10.35 -9.97
C VAL A 493 -14.09 9.22 -10.91
N ARG A 494 -14.11 9.47 -12.23
CA ARG A 494 -14.40 8.42 -13.23
C ARG A 494 -13.35 7.30 -13.22
N ALA A 495 -12.11 7.60 -12.82
CA ALA A 495 -11.01 6.66 -12.78
C ALA A 495 -11.00 5.83 -11.48
N VAL A 496 -11.65 6.29 -10.40
CA VAL A 496 -11.70 5.60 -9.11
C VAL A 496 -12.21 4.16 -9.26
N TRP A 497 -13.26 3.94 -10.06
CA TRP A 497 -13.80 2.60 -10.25
C TRP A 497 -12.84 1.64 -10.98
N PRO A 498 -12.33 1.94 -12.19
CA PRO A 498 -11.28 1.16 -12.83
C PRO A 498 -10.06 0.90 -11.95
N VAL A 499 -9.63 1.93 -11.21
CA VAL A 499 -8.48 1.83 -10.32
C VAL A 499 -8.76 0.88 -9.15
N THR A 500 -9.96 0.92 -8.58
CA THR A 500 -10.38 -0.03 -7.52
C THR A 500 -10.37 -1.47 -8.03
N VAL A 501 -10.84 -1.70 -9.25
CA VAL A 501 -10.79 -3.04 -9.89
C VAL A 501 -9.35 -3.52 -10.03
N VAL A 502 -8.43 -2.66 -10.46
CA VAL A 502 -7.00 -3.01 -10.57
C VAL A 502 -6.37 -3.26 -9.21
N LEU A 503 -6.71 -2.49 -8.17
CA LEU A 503 -6.23 -2.76 -6.81
C LEU A 503 -6.67 -4.13 -6.31
N ILE A 504 -7.95 -4.46 -6.47
CA ILE A 504 -8.47 -5.79 -6.10
C ILE A 504 -7.81 -6.88 -6.94
N THR A 505 -7.66 -6.67 -8.25
CA THR A 505 -7.01 -7.65 -9.13
C THR A 505 -5.55 -7.87 -8.74
N ASN A 506 -4.80 -6.80 -8.43
CA ASN A 506 -3.43 -6.86 -7.96
C ASN A 506 -3.34 -7.72 -6.69
N LEU A 507 -4.19 -7.45 -5.69
CA LEU A 507 -4.27 -8.24 -4.46
C LEU A 507 -4.60 -9.72 -4.73
N VAL A 508 -5.56 -9.98 -5.61
CA VAL A 508 -5.98 -11.35 -5.92
C VAL A 508 -4.86 -12.12 -6.61
N VAL A 509 -4.16 -11.49 -7.56
CA VAL A 509 -3.06 -12.09 -8.29
C VAL A 509 -1.88 -12.36 -7.36
N THR A 510 -1.47 -11.41 -6.52
CA THR A 510 -0.34 -11.61 -5.59
C THR A 510 -0.64 -12.69 -4.56
N LEU A 511 -1.85 -12.71 -3.98
CA LEU A 511 -2.28 -13.77 -3.05
C LEU A 511 -2.39 -15.14 -3.75
N ALA A 512 -2.94 -15.19 -4.97
CA ALA A 512 -3.04 -16.44 -5.73
C ALA A 512 -1.67 -17.02 -6.08
N LEU A 513 -0.74 -16.18 -6.55
CA LEU A 513 0.62 -16.58 -6.87
C LEU A 513 1.36 -17.08 -5.62
N ASP A 514 1.22 -16.38 -4.50
CA ASP A 514 1.80 -16.82 -3.23
C ASP A 514 1.26 -18.19 -2.79
N HIS A 515 -0.06 -18.33 -2.73
CA HIS A 515 -0.69 -19.59 -2.34
C HIS A 515 -0.41 -20.74 -3.29
N PHE A 516 -0.22 -20.46 -4.58
CA PHE A 516 0.12 -21.45 -5.60
C PHE A 516 1.58 -21.92 -5.46
N LEU A 517 2.53 -20.99 -5.38
CA LEU A 517 3.96 -21.30 -5.30
C LEU A 517 4.34 -21.92 -3.94
N HIS A 518 3.72 -21.46 -2.85
CA HIS A 518 3.94 -21.99 -1.50
C HIS A 518 2.87 -23.00 -1.07
N ARG A 519 2.18 -23.66 -2.01
CA ARG A 519 1.04 -24.55 -1.70
C ARG A 519 1.36 -25.64 -0.68
N ARG A 520 2.56 -26.24 -0.75
CA ARG A 520 3.00 -27.28 0.21
C ARG A 520 3.20 -26.70 1.61
N TRP A 521 3.80 -25.53 1.70
CA TRP A 521 4.01 -24.82 2.95
C TRP A 521 2.68 -24.38 3.57
N TRP A 522 1.75 -23.84 2.79
CA TRP A 522 0.42 -23.47 3.28
C TRP A 522 -0.38 -24.67 3.82
N ARG A 523 -0.25 -25.86 3.21
CA ARG A 523 -0.85 -27.09 3.77
C ARG A 523 -0.30 -27.42 5.15
N GLN A 524 1.00 -27.21 5.35
CA GLN A 524 1.67 -27.43 6.63
C GLN A 524 1.26 -26.38 7.68
N VAL A 525 1.21 -25.11 7.31
CA VAL A 525 0.78 -24.04 8.22
C VAL A 525 -0.67 -24.24 8.69
N ARG A 526 -1.54 -24.70 7.79
CA ARG A 526 -2.95 -25.02 8.10
C ARG A 526 -3.12 -26.20 9.03
N SER A 527 -2.15 -27.12 9.15
CA SER A 527 -2.23 -28.23 10.09
C SER A 527 -1.73 -27.89 11.49
N ASN A 528 -1.10 -26.73 11.68
CA ASN A 528 -0.56 -26.31 12.98
C ASN A 528 -1.50 -25.31 13.68
N SER A 529 -1.65 -25.41 15.00
CA SER A 529 -2.50 -24.49 15.78
C SER A 529 -2.03 -23.03 15.71
N LEU A 530 -0.73 -22.74 15.83
CA LEU A 530 -0.20 -21.37 15.70
C LEU A 530 -0.48 -20.79 14.31
N GLY A 531 -0.24 -21.57 13.26
CA GLY A 531 -0.55 -21.16 11.88
C GLY A 531 -2.02 -20.86 11.67
N ARG A 532 -2.91 -21.64 12.28
CA ARG A 532 -4.36 -21.42 12.22
C ARG A 532 -4.81 -20.17 12.97
N GLN A 533 -4.16 -19.78 14.07
CA GLN A 533 -4.42 -18.51 14.75
C GLN A 533 -4.10 -17.31 13.84
N PHE A 534 -2.97 -17.33 13.14
CA PHE A 534 -2.65 -16.30 12.14
C PHE A 534 -3.64 -16.29 10.97
N MET A 535 -3.90 -17.46 10.38
CA MET A 535 -4.65 -17.53 9.13
C MET A 535 -6.14 -17.25 9.31
N PHE A 536 -6.76 -17.88 10.31
CA PHE A 536 -8.22 -17.97 10.41
C PHE A 536 -8.81 -17.24 11.61
N ASN A 537 -8.04 -17.01 12.67
CA ASN A 537 -8.54 -16.47 13.93
C ASN A 537 -8.12 -15.03 14.22
N SER A 538 -7.54 -14.35 13.22
CA SER A 538 -7.09 -12.97 13.37
C SER A 538 -7.10 -12.21 12.04
N THR A 539 -7.11 -10.88 12.14
CA THR A 539 -6.92 -9.94 11.02
C THR A 539 -5.45 -9.84 10.57
N SER A 540 -4.55 -10.66 11.11
CA SER A 540 -3.17 -10.73 10.64
C SER A 540 -3.12 -11.12 9.16
N ILE A 541 -2.29 -10.45 8.35
CA ILE A 541 -2.19 -10.71 6.91
C ILE A 541 -0.84 -11.31 6.50
N LEU A 542 0.09 -11.41 7.43
CA LEU A 542 1.46 -11.83 7.17
C LEU A 542 1.88 -12.90 8.18
N ILE A 543 2.40 -14.00 7.66
CA ILE A 543 3.00 -15.08 8.46
C ILE A 543 4.43 -15.20 8.00
N ASN A 544 5.41 -14.93 8.86
CA ASN A 544 6.81 -15.03 8.45
C ASN A 544 7.15 -16.50 8.18
N SER A 545 7.62 -16.84 6.98
CA SER A 545 8.06 -18.19 6.64
C SER A 545 9.11 -18.73 7.61
N ASP A 546 9.94 -17.85 8.19
CA ASP A 546 10.99 -18.22 9.14
C ASP A 546 10.42 -18.61 10.52
N LEU A 547 9.24 -18.09 10.86
CA LEU A 547 8.50 -18.49 12.06
C LEU A 547 8.02 -19.96 11.98
N ALA A 548 7.73 -20.41 10.76
CA ALA A 548 7.23 -21.75 10.45
C ALA A 548 8.29 -22.67 9.85
N ALA A 549 9.55 -22.22 9.71
CA ALA A 549 10.63 -23.00 9.10
C ALA A 549 11.05 -24.24 9.92
N VAL A 550 10.49 -24.42 11.12
CA VAL A 550 10.66 -25.62 11.94
C VAL A 550 9.40 -26.48 11.94
N VAL A 551 8.77 -26.67 10.78
CA VAL A 551 7.76 -27.71 10.60
C VAL A 551 8.47 -29.05 10.46
N ALA A 552 8.51 -29.81 11.55
CA ALA A 552 8.94 -31.20 11.52
C ALA A 552 7.70 -32.11 11.57
N SER A 553 7.59 -33.05 10.63
CA SER A 553 6.64 -34.15 10.76
C SER A 553 7.12 -35.10 11.86
N ARG A 554 6.37 -35.21 12.96
CA ARG A 554 6.71 -36.14 14.05
C ARG A 554 6.14 -37.54 13.70
N PRO A 555 6.94 -38.63 13.77
CA PRO A 555 6.43 -39.97 13.56
C PRO A 555 5.28 -40.27 14.55
N GLY A 556 4.10 -40.64 14.04
CA GLY A 556 2.91 -40.91 14.85
C GLY A 556 2.02 -39.71 15.20
N TYR A 557 2.31 -38.50 14.68
CA TYR A 557 1.41 -37.34 14.74
C TYR A 557 0.98 -36.96 13.32
N LEU A 558 -0.33 -36.87 13.08
CA LEU A 558 -0.91 -36.58 11.75
C LEU A 558 -0.72 -35.12 11.32
N ALA A 559 -0.47 -34.22 12.28
CA ALA A 559 -0.30 -32.80 12.03
C ALA A 559 1.17 -32.36 12.14
N THR A 560 1.43 -31.11 11.79
CA THR A 560 2.77 -30.52 11.74
C THR A 560 3.13 -29.85 13.06
N VAL A 561 4.32 -30.15 13.59
CA VAL A 561 4.81 -29.51 14.82
C VAL A 561 5.73 -28.36 14.44
N VAL A 562 5.47 -27.17 15.01
CA VAL A 562 6.33 -25.99 14.95
C VAL A 562 7.06 -25.86 16.28
N THR A 563 8.40 -25.87 16.27
CA THR A 563 9.17 -25.60 17.49
C THR A 563 9.53 -24.12 17.57
N THR A 564 9.11 -23.44 18.63
CA THR A 564 9.42 -22.03 18.88
C THR A 564 9.99 -21.83 20.28
N LYS A 565 10.74 -20.75 20.50
CA LYS A 565 11.22 -20.39 21.83
C LYS A 565 10.07 -19.81 22.66
N SER A 566 10.03 -20.13 23.95
CA SER A 566 9.06 -19.57 24.90
C SER A 566 9.03 -18.04 24.86
N ARG A 567 10.20 -17.40 24.81
CA ARG A 567 10.37 -15.94 24.74
C ARG A 567 9.67 -15.31 23.54
N MET A 568 9.85 -15.94 22.39
CA MET A 568 9.28 -15.49 21.13
C MET A 568 7.75 -15.61 21.15
N LEU A 569 7.25 -16.72 21.69
CA LEU A 569 5.82 -16.97 21.83
C LEU A 569 5.13 -15.95 22.74
N CYS A 570 5.75 -15.51 23.84
CA CYS A 570 5.18 -14.45 24.69
C CYS A 570 5.03 -13.12 23.95
N THR A 571 6.07 -12.70 23.23
CA THR A 571 6.02 -11.46 22.44
C THR A 571 4.96 -11.56 21.34
N MET A 572 4.75 -12.75 20.76
CA MET A 572 3.67 -12.99 19.80
C MET A 572 2.28 -12.91 20.41
N GLN A 573 2.10 -13.49 21.59
CA GLN A 573 0.83 -13.43 22.30
C GLN A 573 0.45 -11.98 22.64
N TRP A 574 1.41 -11.17 23.10
CA TRP A 574 1.20 -9.73 23.28
C TRP A 574 0.73 -9.04 21.99
N PHE A 575 1.41 -9.30 20.86
CA PHE A 575 1.06 -8.69 19.58
C PHE A 575 -0.36 -9.06 19.13
N PHE A 576 -0.75 -10.32 19.23
CA PHE A 576 -2.12 -10.75 18.93
C PHE A 576 -3.16 -10.11 19.84
N SER A 577 -2.85 -9.93 21.12
CA SER A 577 -3.81 -9.36 22.09
C SER A 577 -3.99 -7.83 21.96
N THR A 578 -3.02 -7.13 21.36
CA THR A 578 -2.97 -5.65 21.38
C THR A 578 -2.95 -4.99 20.01
N HIS A 579 -2.29 -5.59 19.01
CA HIS A 579 -2.08 -5.00 17.68
C HIS A 579 -2.98 -5.57 16.59
N VAL A 580 -3.63 -6.70 16.84
CA VAL A 580 -4.42 -7.43 15.85
C VAL A 580 -5.79 -7.75 16.44
N LEU A 581 -6.85 -7.62 15.66
CA LEU A 581 -8.17 -8.09 16.05
C LEU A 581 -8.24 -9.61 15.95
N CYS A 582 -8.57 -10.22 17.08
CA CYS A 582 -8.74 -11.65 17.27
C CYS A 582 -10.22 -12.01 17.20
N PHE A 583 -10.57 -13.08 16.47
CA PHE A 583 -11.96 -13.44 16.19
C PHE A 583 -12.61 -14.34 17.25
N GLY A 584 -11.80 -14.97 18.12
CA GLY A 584 -12.31 -15.77 19.24
C GLY A 584 -12.91 -17.12 18.85
N LEU A 585 -12.56 -17.66 17.68
CA LEU A 585 -13.03 -18.97 17.22
C LEU A 585 -12.34 -20.10 18.00
N PRO A 586 -13.09 -21.08 18.53
CA PRO A 586 -12.51 -22.22 19.22
C PRO A 586 -11.82 -23.19 18.24
N GLU A 587 -10.86 -23.94 18.77
CA GLU A 587 -10.16 -24.96 18.02
C GLU A 587 -11.05 -26.17 17.68
N HIS A 588 -10.87 -26.75 16.49
CA HIS A 588 -11.70 -27.85 16.02
C HIS A 588 -11.51 -29.09 16.92
N PRO A 589 -12.60 -29.76 17.37
CA PRO A 589 -12.52 -30.86 18.35
C PRO A 589 -11.66 -32.03 17.88
N ASN A 590 -11.60 -32.29 16.58
CA ASN A 590 -10.73 -33.33 16.00
C ASN A 590 -9.23 -33.07 16.26
N VAL A 591 -8.79 -31.80 16.25
CA VAL A 591 -7.39 -31.45 16.52
C VAL A 591 -7.05 -31.68 18.00
N VAL A 592 -7.97 -31.30 18.88
CA VAL A 592 -7.86 -31.58 20.32
C VAL A 592 -7.86 -33.08 20.60
N ARG A 593 -8.68 -33.87 19.89
CA ARG A 593 -8.68 -35.34 19.99
C ARG A 593 -7.37 -35.95 19.49
N GLN A 594 -6.80 -35.44 18.41
CA GLN A 594 -5.51 -35.90 17.87
C GLN A 594 -4.35 -35.61 18.83
N LEU A 595 -4.33 -34.44 19.48
CA LEU A 595 -3.37 -34.11 20.54
C LEU A 595 -3.44 -35.11 21.71
N VAL A 596 -4.65 -35.48 22.13
CA VAL A 596 -4.84 -36.48 23.19
C VAL A 596 -4.45 -37.88 22.70
N ALA A 597 -4.74 -38.23 21.45
CA ALA A 597 -4.41 -39.54 20.86
C ALA A 597 -2.91 -39.79 20.77
N THR A 598 -2.08 -38.76 20.55
CA THR A 598 -0.60 -38.90 20.60
C THR A 598 -0.08 -39.44 21.93
N LYS A 599 -0.83 -39.28 23.03
CA LYS A 599 -0.51 -39.88 24.33
C LYS A 599 -0.70 -41.40 24.36
N ALA A 600 -1.72 -41.91 23.65
CA ALA A 600 -2.02 -43.35 23.61
C ALA A 600 -0.92 -44.14 22.89
N THR A 601 -0.38 -43.57 21.81
CA THR A 601 0.76 -44.14 21.06
C THR A 601 2.08 -44.03 21.83
N GLN A 602 2.27 -42.99 22.65
CA GLN A 602 3.46 -42.86 23.51
C GLN A 602 3.47 -43.88 24.67
N LYS A 603 2.31 -44.19 25.25
CA LYS A 603 2.18 -45.21 26.32
C LYS A 603 2.49 -46.63 25.84
N THR A 604 2.14 -46.97 24.59
CA THR A 604 2.36 -48.30 24.03
C THR A 604 3.83 -48.58 23.69
N THR A 605 4.61 -47.58 23.27
CA THR A 605 6.06 -47.76 23.05
C THR A 605 6.89 -47.95 24.32
N ASN A 606 6.42 -47.49 25.47
CA ASN A 606 7.15 -47.65 26.75
C ASN A 606 6.81 -48.97 27.48
N GLY A 607 5.83 -49.74 26.98
CA GLY A 607 5.41 -51.02 27.58
C GLY A 607 6.05 -52.28 26.98
N ALA A 608 6.87 -52.15 25.92
CA ALA A 608 7.38 -53.30 25.17
C ALA A 608 8.81 -53.75 25.56
N THR A 609 9.44 -53.12 26.55
CA THR A 609 10.77 -53.53 27.07
C THR A 609 10.72 -53.67 28.58
N GLY A 610 10.31 -54.85 29.04
CA GLY A 610 10.24 -55.17 30.47
C GLY A 610 9.64 -56.54 30.75
N GLY A 611 10.05 -57.57 30.02
CA GLY A 611 9.62 -58.96 30.22
C GLY A 611 10.80 -59.87 30.54
N GLY A 612 11.45 -59.64 31.67
CA GLY A 612 12.49 -60.54 32.20
C GLY A 612 11.83 -61.70 32.95
N LYS A 613 12.06 -62.93 32.48
CA LYS A 613 11.79 -64.20 33.17
C LYS A 613 12.39 -64.20 34.58
N THR A 614 11.61 -64.59 35.58
CA THR A 614 12.09 -65.42 36.70
C THR A 614 10.96 -66.26 37.28
N THR A 615 11.34 -67.45 37.72
CA THR A 615 10.52 -68.63 37.99
C THR A 615 10.32 -68.81 39.49
N LYS A 616 9.10 -69.21 39.89
CA LYS A 616 8.68 -69.94 41.13
C LYS A 616 9.12 -69.43 42.51
N THR A 617 8.14 -69.25 43.41
CA THR A 617 7.84 -70.20 44.50
C THR A 617 6.48 -69.92 45.13
N ASN A 618 5.73 -70.99 45.39
CA ASN A 618 4.44 -71.02 46.09
C ASN A 618 4.62 -70.66 47.57
N HIS A 619 3.70 -69.87 48.13
CA HIS A 619 3.20 -70.07 49.50
C HIS A 619 1.80 -69.46 49.64
N THR A 620 0.86 -70.30 50.04
CA THR A 620 -0.50 -70.01 50.53
C THR A 620 -0.45 -69.18 51.82
N PRO A 621 -1.52 -68.43 52.16
CA PRO A 621 -2.48 -69.02 53.09
C PRO A 621 -3.95 -68.70 52.79
N SER A 622 -4.80 -69.53 53.40
CA SER A 622 -6.25 -69.50 53.45
C SER A 622 -6.80 -68.40 54.37
N ASN A 623 -8.00 -67.88 54.06
CA ASN A 623 -9.23 -68.10 54.83
C ASN A 623 -10.40 -67.24 54.34
N GLN A 624 -11.56 -67.91 54.23
CA GLN A 624 -12.96 -67.54 54.57
C GLN A 624 -13.35 -66.04 54.56
N SER A 625 -14.50 -65.60 54.06
CA SER A 625 -15.87 -66.18 54.07
C SER A 625 -16.76 -65.32 53.15
N THR A 626 -17.61 -65.91 52.28
CA THR A 626 -19.09 -66.05 52.41
C THR A 626 -19.80 -64.69 52.55
N GLU A 627 -20.59 -64.19 51.59
CA GLU A 627 -22.02 -64.45 51.25
C GLU A 627 -22.45 -63.25 50.36
N VAL A 628 -23.44 -63.19 49.48
CA VAL A 628 -24.52 -64.08 49.01
C VAL A 628 -25.03 -63.48 47.67
N ALA A 629 -25.55 -64.39 46.85
CA ALA A 629 -26.38 -64.26 45.65
C ALA A 629 -27.45 -63.13 45.73
N SER A 630 -28.19 -62.67 44.72
CA SER A 630 -28.56 -63.09 43.36
C SER A 630 -29.60 -62.05 42.90
N SER A 631 -29.67 -61.72 41.61
CA SER A 631 -30.92 -61.87 40.84
C SER A 631 -30.79 -61.23 39.46
N SER A 632 -30.90 -62.11 38.48
CA SER A 632 -31.29 -61.88 37.09
C SER A 632 -32.72 -61.35 37.00
N THR A 633 -33.04 -60.52 36.00
CA THR A 633 -34.08 -60.86 34.98
C THR A 633 -34.13 -59.86 33.82
N THR A 634 -33.83 -60.39 32.62
CA THR A 634 -34.58 -60.29 31.35
C THR A 634 -35.31 -59.00 30.93
N SER A 635 -35.03 -58.53 29.71
CA SER A 635 -36.06 -58.53 28.65
C SER A 635 -35.47 -58.37 27.24
N ARG A 636 -36.05 -59.18 26.34
CA ARG A 636 -35.87 -59.30 24.89
C ARG A 636 -36.18 -58.02 24.12
N ARG A 637 -35.52 -57.80 22.97
CA ARG A 637 -36.13 -57.93 21.62
C ARG A 637 -35.04 -57.86 20.54
N GLY A 638 -34.98 -58.88 19.69
CA GLY A 638 -34.07 -58.94 18.55
C GLY A 638 -34.67 -58.37 17.27
N SER A 639 -33.80 -58.12 16.30
CA SER A 639 -34.00 -58.53 14.90
C SER A 639 -32.64 -58.67 14.22
N SER A 640 -32.43 -59.87 13.67
CA SER A 640 -31.42 -60.32 12.70
C SER A 640 -31.46 -59.49 11.40
N VAL A 641 -30.44 -59.47 10.53
CA VAL A 641 -29.90 -60.55 9.65
C VAL A 641 -28.54 -60.05 9.09
N ALA A 642 -27.41 -60.71 9.38
CA ALA A 642 -26.64 -61.68 8.55
C ALA A 642 -25.81 -61.04 7.40
N ALA A 643 -24.59 -61.46 7.03
CA ALA A 643 -23.58 -62.41 7.50
C ALA A 643 -22.30 -62.19 6.64
N VAL A 644 -21.20 -62.85 7.03
CA VAL A 644 -20.15 -63.51 6.22
C VAL A 644 -18.72 -63.21 6.72
N ASP A 645 -18.05 -64.29 7.09
CA ASP A 645 -16.66 -64.44 7.57
C ASP A 645 -15.61 -64.49 6.41
N PRO A 646 -14.29 -64.43 6.71
CA PRO A 646 -13.15 -64.12 5.80
C PRO A 646 -12.55 -65.40 5.16
N PRO A 647 -11.29 -65.51 4.62
CA PRO A 647 -10.16 -64.56 4.42
C PRO A 647 -9.41 -64.69 3.04
N GLN A 648 -8.37 -63.87 2.77
CA GLN A 648 -7.11 -64.34 2.15
C GLN A 648 -5.96 -63.32 2.16
N GLU A 649 -4.76 -63.89 2.31
CA GLU A 649 -3.42 -63.35 2.54
C GLU A 649 -2.66 -63.24 1.21
N VAL A 650 -1.86 -62.17 0.98
CA VAL A 650 -0.69 -62.22 0.08
C VAL A 650 0.45 -61.35 0.62
N THR A 651 1.56 -62.02 0.86
CA THR A 651 2.90 -61.59 1.26
C THR A 651 3.65 -60.89 0.12
N HIS A 652 4.58 -59.98 0.45
CA HIS A 652 5.92 -59.92 -0.16
C HIS A 652 6.85 -59.06 0.73
N GLY A 653 7.93 -59.69 1.21
CA GLY A 653 9.01 -59.03 1.93
C GLY A 653 10.13 -58.56 1.00
N HIS A 654 11.07 -57.79 1.55
CA HIS A 654 12.52 -58.03 1.44
C HIS A 654 13.26 -57.06 2.37
N SER A 655 14.00 -57.63 3.31
CA SER A 655 14.95 -56.99 4.21
C SER A 655 16.34 -56.92 3.56
N PHE A 656 17.11 -55.87 3.84
CA PHE A 656 18.55 -55.86 3.66
C PHE A 656 19.27 -55.17 4.84
N ILE A 657 19.91 -56.04 5.62
CA ILE A 657 21.26 -56.00 6.23
C ILE A 657 21.76 -54.70 6.88
N VAL A 658 22.02 -54.87 8.18
CA VAL A 658 22.79 -54.03 9.12
C VAL A 658 24.28 -54.18 8.87
N GLU A 659 25.03 -53.07 8.94
CA GLU A 659 26.48 -53.06 9.04
C GLU A 659 26.91 -52.26 10.28
N ASP A 660 27.82 -52.83 11.05
CA ASP A 660 28.13 -52.49 12.44
C ASP A 660 29.45 -51.71 12.58
N ALA A 661 29.48 -50.83 13.60
CA ALA A 661 30.64 -50.26 14.32
C ALA A 661 31.50 -49.13 13.67
N PRO A 662 32.24 -48.28 14.46
CA PRO A 662 32.47 -48.34 15.90
C PRO A 662 32.21 -47.04 16.72
N ARG A 663 31.98 -47.25 18.02
CA ARG A 663 32.10 -46.26 19.10
C ARG A 663 33.55 -45.76 19.23
N ARG A 664 33.73 -44.45 19.38
CA ARG A 664 34.80 -43.85 20.21
C ARG A 664 34.26 -42.67 21.01
N SER A 665 34.51 -42.76 22.29
CA SER A 665 34.10 -41.90 23.41
C SER A 665 35.17 -40.89 23.79
N SER A 666 34.76 -39.69 24.20
CA SER A 666 35.35 -38.85 25.27
C SER A 666 34.66 -37.48 25.21
N SER A 667 33.67 -37.17 26.07
CA SER A 667 33.83 -36.54 27.41
C SER A 667 34.37 -35.10 27.27
N GLU A 668 33.83 -34.05 27.90
CA GLU A 668 33.01 -33.93 29.10
C GLU A 668 32.56 -32.47 29.30
N ALA A 669 31.67 -32.28 30.28
CA ALA A 669 31.12 -31.06 30.88
C ALA A 669 29.85 -30.45 30.24
N SER A 670 28.70 -30.33 30.90
CA SER A 670 28.27 -30.76 32.25
C SER A 670 26.75 -30.54 32.36
N SER A 671 26.00 -31.65 32.27
CA SER A 671 25.00 -32.11 33.26
C SER A 671 23.98 -31.12 33.87
N ALA A 672 22.75 -31.13 33.34
CA ALA A 672 21.50 -31.26 34.12
C ALA A 672 20.27 -31.41 33.19
N GLU A 673 19.99 -32.63 32.73
CA GLU A 673 18.63 -33.13 32.46
C GLU A 673 18.70 -34.65 32.28
N VAL A 674 18.92 -35.36 33.38
CA VAL A 674 18.64 -36.80 33.46
C VAL A 674 17.16 -36.93 33.79
N ASN A 675 16.34 -37.06 32.75
CA ASN A 675 15.14 -37.90 32.69
C ASN A 675 14.57 -37.81 31.27
N GLY A 676 14.51 -38.95 30.58
CA GLY A 676 14.08 -39.07 29.19
C GLY A 676 12.59 -38.80 28.96
N SER A 677 12.14 -37.55 29.17
CA SER A 677 10.83 -37.09 28.72
C SER A 677 10.97 -36.49 27.33
N LYS A 678 10.35 -37.13 26.34
CA LYS A 678 10.19 -36.58 24.97
C LYS A 678 9.56 -35.17 25.06
N PRO A 679 9.84 -34.25 24.10
CA PRO A 679 9.31 -32.88 24.14
C PRO A 679 7.77 -32.90 24.20
N ASN A 680 7.23 -32.19 25.20
CA ASN A 680 5.80 -32.01 25.41
C ASN A 680 5.19 -31.22 24.24
N LEU A 681 4.06 -31.71 23.74
CA LEU A 681 3.34 -31.13 22.62
C LEU A 681 2.26 -30.18 23.16
N TYR A 682 2.25 -28.95 22.65
CA TYR A 682 1.33 -27.90 23.05
C TYR A 682 0.38 -27.52 21.91
N VAL A 683 -0.81 -27.02 22.23
CA VAL A 683 -1.74 -26.45 21.25
C VAL A 683 -2.14 -25.05 21.71
N LEU A 684 -2.13 -24.11 20.77
CA LEU A 684 -2.70 -22.79 20.99
C LEU A 684 -4.20 -22.84 20.68
N SER A 685 -5.00 -22.21 21.53
CA SER A 685 -6.40 -21.94 21.23
C SER A 685 -6.78 -20.55 21.70
N GLN A 686 -7.86 -20.03 21.16
CA GLN A 686 -8.38 -18.72 21.53
C GLN A 686 -9.73 -18.88 22.23
N ASP A 687 -9.97 -18.06 23.24
CA ASP A 687 -11.30 -17.94 23.87
C ASP A 687 -12.18 -16.94 23.11
N ARG A 688 -13.48 -16.90 23.41
CA ARG A 688 -14.48 -16.02 22.79
C ARG A 688 -14.11 -14.54 22.88
N ASP A 689 -13.41 -14.16 23.94
CA ASP A 689 -12.94 -12.78 24.16
C ASP A 689 -11.67 -12.44 23.35
N GLY A 690 -11.14 -13.38 22.56
CA GLY A 690 -9.97 -13.19 21.71
C GLY A 690 -8.62 -13.44 22.41
N TYR A 691 -8.61 -13.86 23.68
CA TYR A 691 -7.37 -14.18 24.40
C TYR A 691 -6.79 -15.53 23.97
N ILE A 692 -5.48 -15.56 23.80
CA ILE A 692 -4.74 -16.77 23.40
C ILE A 692 -4.29 -17.54 24.63
N HIS A 693 -4.62 -18.83 24.65
CA HIS A 693 -4.29 -19.79 25.70
C HIS A 693 -3.40 -20.90 25.14
N LEU A 694 -2.52 -21.44 25.98
CA LEU A 694 -1.61 -22.52 25.63
C LEU A 694 -1.95 -23.77 26.45
N PHE A 695 -2.33 -24.85 25.77
CA PHE A 695 -2.70 -26.12 26.40
C PHE A 695 -1.63 -27.19 26.19
N ASP A 696 -1.31 -27.94 27.24
CA ASP A 696 -0.49 -29.16 27.13
C ASP A 696 -1.35 -30.36 26.67
N ALA A 697 -0.73 -31.48 26.28
CA ALA A 697 -1.39 -32.72 25.88
C ALA A 697 -2.35 -33.31 26.94
N ASN A 698 -2.24 -32.86 28.20
CA ASN A 698 -3.16 -33.20 29.29
C ASN A 698 -4.38 -32.26 29.38
N LYS A 699 -4.62 -31.40 28.39
CA LYS A 699 -5.65 -30.33 28.40
C LYS A 699 -5.53 -29.36 29.59
N ARG A 700 -4.33 -29.26 30.16
CA ARG A 700 -4.04 -28.30 31.22
C ARG A 700 -3.55 -27.01 30.57
N GLU A 701 -4.18 -25.91 30.95
CA GLU A 701 -3.72 -24.59 30.55
C GLU A 701 -2.40 -24.27 31.24
N MET A 702 -1.45 -23.76 30.46
CA MET A 702 -0.22 -23.19 30.98
C MET A 702 -0.48 -21.78 31.52
N GLN A 703 -0.43 -21.66 32.84
CA GLN A 703 -0.50 -20.37 33.55
C GLN A 703 0.74 -19.51 33.28
N ALA A 704 0.65 -18.18 33.40
CA ALA A 704 1.76 -17.28 33.10
C ALA A 704 3.02 -17.66 33.89
N LEU A 705 2.88 -17.96 35.20
CA LEU A 705 3.99 -18.37 36.08
C LEU A 705 4.79 -19.56 35.52
N SER A 706 4.09 -20.57 34.98
CA SER A 706 4.74 -21.74 34.37
C SER A 706 5.51 -21.36 33.10
N LEU A 707 5.02 -20.35 32.39
CA LEU A 707 5.63 -19.81 31.20
C LEU A 707 6.82 -18.88 31.52
N GLU A 708 6.79 -18.17 32.65
CA GLU A 708 7.93 -17.37 33.14
C GLU A 708 9.16 -18.24 33.40
N VAL A 709 8.98 -19.38 34.08
CA VAL A 709 10.08 -20.35 34.32
C VAL A 709 10.67 -20.82 32.99
N LYS A 710 9.82 -21.05 31.99
CA LYS A 710 10.23 -21.44 30.63
C LYS A 710 10.91 -20.33 29.85
N VAL A 711 10.58 -19.06 30.10
CA VAL A 711 11.24 -17.87 29.54
C VAL A 711 12.63 -17.68 30.13
N LEU A 712 12.77 -17.86 31.45
CA LEU A 712 14.06 -17.78 32.14
C LEU A 712 15.03 -18.86 31.62
N ARG A 713 14.53 -20.08 31.39
CA ARG A 713 15.32 -21.21 30.85
C ARG A 713 15.53 -21.20 29.32
N ASP A 714 15.01 -20.20 28.60
CA ASP A 714 15.00 -20.15 27.12
C ASP A 714 14.50 -21.45 26.46
N SER A 715 13.51 -22.10 27.08
CA SER A 715 13.05 -23.42 26.64
C SER A 715 12.35 -23.38 25.28
N THR A 716 12.53 -24.45 24.51
CA THR A 716 11.84 -24.66 23.23
C THR A 716 10.50 -25.37 23.46
N LEU A 717 9.45 -24.83 22.86
CA LEU A 717 8.08 -25.37 22.90
C LEU A 717 7.76 -25.99 21.55
N SER A 718 7.23 -27.21 21.57
CA SER A 718 6.70 -27.88 20.38
C SER A 718 5.21 -27.64 20.28
N ILE A 719 4.77 -26.84 19.31
CA ILE A 719 3.36 -26.49 19.09
C ILE A 719 2.82 -27.36 17.95
N GLY A 720 1.73 -28.07 18.18
CA GLY A 720 1.12 -29.02 17.26
C GLY A 720 -0.06 -28.49 16.47
#